data_AF-A0A2V6CTV3-F1
#
_entry.id   AF-A0A2V6CTV3-F1
#
_cell.length_a   1.000
_cell.length_b   1.000
_cell.length_c   1.000
_cell.angle_alpha   90.00
_cell.angle_beta   90.00
_cell.angle_gamma   90.00
#
_symmetry.space_group_name_H-M   'P 1'
#
loop_
_entity.id
_entity.type
_entity.pdbx_description
1 polymer ?
#
loop_
_entity_poly.entity_id
_entity_poly.type
_entity_poly.pdbx_seq_one_letter_code
_entity_poly.pdbx_strand_id
1 'polypeptide(L)'
;MAVTRFRALLRLAGLTALAAPPVCHGVEPWADSRLGVTTGLAVWFDVSRQNAARGARELAPLRSWSDAPDYLFDGSGNGRHLRQPLLEARPRFRQEFNGAFLSFDGTNDFLDADGLNTALTNVTVFVVAAPQQVGGFRALLSFNQAGRNDYTSGLNFDFGSAPDTRLARVNAEGMGFSGEANLLTTPQPIARWHVFTLVVGAAPGGVKLFLDGQPQGTRERAAGLMRLDEFTLGARHYSNTPDRPHAQNFLAGDFAEMLVFGRVLPEGDRAAVDRYLDAKYGALLHGLSAAPPRDGELAFVTVSNPPPVQVFAPGFSARELPVELNNINNVRYRVDGKLVAVGYDGRIWLLSDTDGDGLEDKVESFWEKQTLRAPIGAALTPPGYARGNGVFVAAKEKLALIVDTNGDDRADAEITLATWTERSEQQGVDALGVAVAPDGSIYFSLGTASFTEPYLIDKATGQARYRTTMERGTIQPVSPDFSKRETVCTGIRFAVGLAFNRYGDLFCTDQEGATWVPNGNPFDELLHIQPGRHYGFPPRHPRHLPDVIDEPSMFDYAPQHQSTCGLCFNGPTPVLPIHPLTPSLSPGGGEGGRRPGEGASRGSRAQGATKVRGIPSPSAGEKVAGRPGEGVFGPATWAGDAIVAGYSRGKLWRTKLVKTTAGYVAQTHLLATLQALTVDACVSPRGDLIVATHSGLPDWGSGPTGRGKLWRIHYEDREAPQPVTAWNASPTELRIAFDRPLDVEALKDLSKKARVESGRYVVAGDRFETLRPGYQVVYDQLATARYARELCGDAAFCSRRRKEADIGHDKSASRPRRLRRD
;
A
#
# COMPACT_ATOMS: atom_id res chain seq x y z
N MET A 1 23.01 7.71 68.69
CA MET A 1 22.74 8.54 69.88
C MET A 1 23.57 9.82 69.79
N ALA A 2 23.04 10.92 70.33
CA ALA A 2 23.51 12.32 70.30
C ALA A 2 23.13 13.10 69.01
N VAL A 3 22.07 13.93 68.96
CA VAL A 3 21.72 15.20 69.69
C VAL A 3 22.64 16.35 69.24
N THR A 4 22.27 17.61 68.94
CA THR A 4 21.05 18.38 68.62
C THR A 4 21.55 19.85 68.43
N ARG A 5 20.96 20.63 67.51
CA ARG A 5 20.94 22.13 67.40
C ARG A 5 22.25 22.92 67.21
N PHE A 6 22.26 23.89 66.28
CA PHE A 6 22.26 25.33 66.62
C PHE A 6 22.04 26.23 65.38
N ARG A 7 21.30 27.32 65.58
CA ARG A 7 21.01 28.40 64.62
C ARG A 7 22.05 29.54 64.74
N ALA A 8 22.30 30.17 63.59
CA ALA A 8 22.59 31.59 63.32
C ALA A 8 23.90 32.22 63.85
N LEU A 9 24.79 32.61 62.92
CA LEU A 9 25.07 34.01 62.52
C LEU A 9 26.31 34.00 61.60
N LEU A 10 26.24 34.56 60.39
CA LEU A 10 27.30 35.44 59.90
C LEU A 10 26.82 36.33 58.74
N ARG A 11 27.29 37.58 58.79
CA ARG A 11 26.91 38.73 57.97
C ARG A 11 27.59 38.70 56.60
N LEU A 12 26.82 39.12 55.60
CA LEU A 12 27.11 40.13 54.56
C LEU A 12 28.57 40.25 54.06
N ALA A 13 28.83 39.71 52.88
CA ALA A 13 29.72 40.31 51.89
C ALA A 13 28.92 40.44 50.59
N GLY A 14 28.79 41.67 50.10
CA GLY A 14 28.01 41.98 48.90
C GLY A 14 28.65 41.37 47.66
N LEU A 15 27.88 40.55 46.94
CA LEU A 15 28.11 40.29 45.52
C LEU A 15 27.20 41.20 44.72
N THR A 16 27.80 42.14 44.01
CA THR A 16 27.24 42.77 42.82
C THR A 16 26.94 41.69 41.79
N ALA A 17 25.69 41.27 41.71
CA ALA A 17 25.20 40.45 40.61
C ALA A 17 25.23 41.29 39.33
N LEU A 18 26.27 41.10 38.53
CA LEU A 18 26.22 41.43 37.10
C LEU A 18 25.04 40.66 36.51
N ALA A 19 23.98 41.38 36.16
CA ALA A 19 22.89 40.84 35.36
C ALA A 19 23.50 40.36 34.04
N ALA A 20 23.61 39.04 33.88
CA ALA A 20 23.89 38.45 32.59
C ALA A 20 22.78 38.89 31.63
N PRO A 21 23.11 39.34 30.41
CA PRO A 21 22.08 39.64 29.41
C PRO A 21 21.23 38.37 29.19
N PRO A 22 19.92 38.51 28.89
CA PRO A 22 19.10 37.36 28.56
C PRO A 22 19.77 36.61 27.40
N VAL A 23 20.08 35.33 27.62
CA VAL A 23 20.58 34.46 26.56
C VAL A 23 19.46 34.36 25.53
N CYS A 24 19.63 35.01 24.39
CA CYS A 24 18.83 34.72 23.20
C CYS A 24 19.19 33.29 22.80
N HIS A 25 18.40 32.32 23.27
CA HIS A 25 18.48 30.98 22.72
C HIS A 25 18.00 31.08 21.26
N GLY A 26 18.87 30.68 20.34
CA GLY A 26 18.47 30.47 18.97
C GLY A 26 17.36 29.42 18.91
N VAL A 27 16.65 29.40 17.78
CA VAL A 27 15.72 28.33 17.43
C VAL A 27 16.33 26.96 17.75
N GLU A 28 15.49 26.06 18.27
CA GLU A 28 15.92 24.72 18.66
C GLU A 28 16.59 23.95 17.49
N PRO A 29 17.68 23.19 17.71
CA PRO A 29 18.40 22.50 16.63
C PRO A 29 17.56 21.48 15.84
N TRP A 30 16.49 20.97 16.46
CA TRP A 30 15.58 20.01 15.84
C TRP A 30 14.43 20.68 15.05
N ALA A 31 14.26 22.00 15.19
CA ALA A 31 13.23 22.75 14.48
C ALA A 31 13.56 22.89 12.99
N ASP A 32 12.61 23.35 12.19
CA ASP A 32 12.78 23.36 10.74
C ASP A 32 13.72 24.48 10.25
N SER A 33 14.96 24.13 9.90
CA SER A 33 15.97 25.08 9.42
C SER A 33 15.57 25.87 8.16
N ARG A 34 14.49 25.49 7.48
CA ARG A 34 13.94 26.20 6.31
C ARG A 34 13.20 27.49 6.67
N LEU A 35 12.79 27.69 7.93
CA LEU A 35 12.18 28.95 8.36
C LEU A 35 13.24 30.05 8.42
N GLY A 36 13.28 30.91 7.39
CA GLY A 36 14.26 31.99 7.29
C GLY A 36 14.02 33.20 8.20
N VAL A 37 12.79 33.36 8.73
CA VAL A 37 12.40 34.49 9.59
C VAL A 37 12.18 34.00 11.02
N THR A 38 13.15 34.27 11.89
CA THR A 38 13.14 33.80 13.30
C THR A 38 13.21 34.95 14.31
N THR A 39 13.53 36.17 13.88
CA THR A 39 13.63 37.34 14.76
C THR A 39 12.27 37.69 15.36
N GLY A 40 12.19 37.68 16.69
CA GLY A 40 10.96 37.97 17.43
C GLY A 40 9.97 36.81 17.49
N LEU A 41 10.38 35.60 17.09
CA LEU A 41 9.59 34.38 17.23
C LEU A 41 9.44 34.03 18.72
N ALA A 42 8.21 34.09 19.21
CA ALA A 42 7.82 33.87 20.58
C ALA A 42 7.38 32.41 20.83
N VAL A 43 6.70 31.79 19.87
CA VAL A 43 6.21 30.41 19.99
C VAL A 43 6.31 29.75 18.62
N TRP A 44 6.72 28.48 18.59
CA TRP A 44 6.72 27.69 17.38
C TRP A 44 6.31 26.24 17.65
N PHE A 45 5.09 25.88 17.25
CA PHE A 45 4.61 24.51 17.30
C PHE A 45 4.54 23.94 15.89
N ASP A 46 5.44 23.01 15.58
CA ASP A 46 5.50 22.31 14.30
C ASP A 46 5.28 20.83 14.54
N VAL A 47 4.12 20.31 14.12
CA VAL A 47 3.75 18.91 14.37
C VAL A 47 4.66 17.95 13.61
N SER A 48 5.16 18.34 12.43
CA SER A 48 6.08 17.52 11.61
C SER A 48 7.46 17.34 12.24
N ARG A 49 7.84 18.20 13.19
CA ARG A 49 9.13 18.14 13.90
C ARG A 49 9.03 17.53 15.30
N GLN A 50 7.84 17.13 15.76
CA GLN A 50 7.68 16.62 17.13
C GLN A 50 8.42 15.31 17.39
N ASN A 51 8.54 14.42 16.40
CA ASN A 51 9.35 13.22 16.55
C ASN A 51 10.86 13.53 16.66
N ALA A 52 11.34 14.59 16.01
CA ALA A 52 12.71 15.06 16.19
C ALA A 52 12.89 15.71 17.58
N ALA A 53 11.92 16.51 18.04
CA ALA A 53 11.92 17.11 19.37
C ALA A 53 11.92 16.07 20.51
N ARG A 54 11.14 14.99 20.34
CA ARG A 54 11.08 13.84 21.24
C ARG A 54 12.38 13.06 21.23
N GLY A 55 12.96 12.80 20.05
CA GLY A 55 14.28 12.17 19.94
C GLY A 55 15.39 12.95 20.64
N ALA A 56 15.40 14.29 20.51
CA ALA A 56 16.34 15.16 21.22
C ALA A 56 16.17 15.16 22.76
N ARG A 57 15.06 14.63 23.26
CA ARG A 57 14.72 14.51 24.68
C ARG A 57 14.62 13.06 25.16
N GLU A 58 15.08 12.11 24.35
CA GLU A 58 15.05 10.66 24.64
C GLU A 58 13.65 10.12 24.94
N LEU A 59 12.62 10.72 24.33
CA LEU A 59 11.23 10.29 24.42
C LEU A 59 10.86 9.40 23.24
N ALA A 60 9.92 8.47 23.46
CA ALA A 60 9.38 7.64 22.39
C ALA A 60 8.73 8.50 21.29
N PRO A 61 8.90 8.15 20.00
CA PRO A 61 8.27 8.88 18.90
C PRO A 61 6.75 8.67 18.92
N LEU A 62 6.01 9.68 18.47
CA LEU A 62 4.59 9.61 18.20
C LEU A 62 4.33 8.76 16.95
N ARG A 63 3.37 7.84 17.06
CA ARG A 63 2.86 6.98 16.01
C ARG A 63 1.49 7.48 15.56
N SER A 64 1.32 7.64 14.24
CA SER A 64 0.05 8.08 13.66
C SER A 64 -1.10 7.20 14.12
N TRP A 65 -2.26 7.81 14.41
CA TRP A 65 -3.51 7.16 14.82
C TRP A 65 -3.53 6.51 16.21
N SER A 66 -2.40 6.00 16.71
CA SER A 66 -2.35 5.35 18.03
C SER A 66 -2.06 6.31 19.17
N ASP A 67 -1.41 7.44 18.89
CA ASP A 67 -0.85 8.28 19.94
C ASP A 67 -1.61 9.61 20.09
N ALA A 68 -1.82 10.00 21.35
CA ALA A 68 -2.35 11.29 21.74
C ALA A 68 -1.25 11.99 22.58
N PRO A 69 -0.55 13.00 22.03
CA PRO A 69 0.64 13.56 22.65
C PRO A 69 0.31 14.22 24.00
N ASP A 70 1.10 13.83 25.00
CA ASP A 70 1.14 14.46 26.33
C ASP A 70 1.77 15.86 26.30
N TYR A 71 2.74 16.06 25.41
CA TYR A 71 3.47 17.30 25.19
C TYR A 71 3.52 17.69 23.72
N LEU A 72 3.46 18.99 23.46
CA LEU A 72 3.81 19.60 22.19
C LEU A 72 5.00 20.56 22.41
N PHE A 73 6.15 20.21 21.85
CA PHE A 73 7.40 20.93 22.07
C PHE A 73 7.49 22.18 21.20
N ASP A 74 7.97 23.26 21.83
CA ASP A 74 8.20 24.58 21.25
C ASP A 74 9.58 24.63 20.60
N GLY A 75 9.62 24.91 19.30
CA GLY A 75 10.83 25.05 18.50
C GLY A 75 11.46 26.44 18.53
N SER A 76 10.80 27.43 19.14
CA SER A 76 11.25 28.83 19.10
C SER A 76 12.53 29.10 19.89
N GLY A 77 12.94 28.17 20.76
CA GLY A 77 14.05 28.35 21.71
C GLY A 77 13.62 28.96 23.05
N ASN A 78 12.34 29.31 23.22
CA ASN A 78 11.83 29.90 24.47
C ASN A 78 11.31 28.85 25.48
N GLY A 79 11.32 27.57 25.14
CA GLY A 79 10.91 26.48 26.03
C GLY A 79 9.42 26.47 26.39
N ARG A 80 8.55 27.07 25.57
CA ARG A 80 7.11 27.25 25.85
C ARG A 80 6.30 26.01 25.44
N HIS A 81 6.70 24.85 25.93
CA HIS A 81 6.09 23.56 25.61
C HIS A 81 4.65 23.49 26.12
N LEU A 82 3.72 22.98 25.32
CA LEU A 82 2.35 22.72 25.75
C LEU A 82 2.23 21.32 26.34
N ARG A 83 1.23 21.13 27.20
CA ARG A 83 0.88 19.84 27.79
C ARG A 83 -0.63 19.62 27.82
N GLN A 84 -1.02 18.36 27.97
CA GLN A 84 -2.38 17.99 28.36
C GLN A 84 -2.34 16.71 29.17
N PRO A 85 -2.47 16.77 30.51
CA PRO A 85 -2.30 15.59 31.35
C PRO A 85 -3.42 14.55 31.14
N LEU A 86 -4.65 14.99 30.82
CA LEU A 86 -5.81 14.11 30.66
C LEU A 86 -5.83 13.48 29.27
N LEU A 87 -5.76 12.14 29.19
CA LEU A 87 -5.66 11.41 27.92
C LEU A 87 -6.88 11.66 27.02
N GLU A 88 -8.06 11.72 27.63
CA GLU A 88 -9.35 11.94 26.96
C GLU A 88 -9.55 13.36 26.42
N ALA A 89 -8.67 14.31 26.77
CA ALA A 89 -8.70 15.69 26.30
C ALA A 89 -7.49 16.04 25.41
N ARG A 90 -6.73 15.02 24.98
CA ARG A 90 -5.59 15.18 24.07
C ARG A 90 -6.05 15.03 22.63
N PRO A 91 -5.66 15.95 21.73
CA PRO A 91 -5.86 15.73 20.31
C PRO A 91 -5.04 14.52 19.85
N ARG A 92 -5.45 13.92 18.73
CA ARG A 92 -4.77 12.74 18.17
C ARG A 92 -3.67 13.14 17.20
N PHE A 93 -2.50 12.53 17.33
CA PHE A 93 -1.43 12.70 16.36
C PHE A 93 -1.75 11.91 15.07
N ARG A 94 -1.68 12.61 13.95
CA ARG A 94 -1.76 12.04 12.61
C ARG A 94 -0.52 12.37 11.82
N GLN A 95 -0.04 11.39 11.08
CA GLN A 95 1.00 11.55 10.10
C GLN A 95 0.53 10.87 8.83
N GLU A 96 0.18 11.70 7.86
CA GLU A 96 -0.30 11.29 6.54
C GLU A 96 0.76 11.70 5.49
N PHE A 97 0.51 11.33 4.23
CA PHE A 97 1.45 11.58 3.13
C PHE A 97 1.78 13.06 2.89
N ASN A 98 0.85 13.94 3.23
CA ASN A 98 0.85 15.38 2.98
C ASN A 98 1.35 16.20 4.17
N GLY A 99 1.54 15.59 5.35
CA GLY A 99 2.05 16.26 6.53
C GLY A 99 1.74 15.52 7.83
N ALA A 100 2.32 16.01 8.93
CA ALA A 100 1.92 15.61 10.27
C ALA A 100 1.09 16.71 10.90
N PHE A 101 0.04 16.33 11.63
CA PHE A 101 -0.91 17.23 12.25
C PHE A 101 -1.58 16.61 13.47
N LEU A 102 -2.25 17.44 14.26
CA LEU A 102 -3.10 17.06 15.38
C LEU A 102 -4.56 17.18 14.97
N SER A 103 -5.37 16.14 15.21
CA SER A 103 -6.82 16.17 15.03
C SER A 103 -7.51 16.42 16.36
N PHE A 104 -8.29 17.50 16.43
CA PHE A 104 -9.11 17.89 17.58
C PHE A 104 -10.57 17.52 17.35
N ASP A 105 -11.18 16.90 18.34
CA ASP A 105 -12.52 16.31 18.25
C ASP A 105 -13.68 17.33 18.36
N GLY A 106 -13.41 18.54 18.86
CA GLY A 106 -14.41 19.57 19.10
C GLY A 106 -15.19 19.44 20.41
N THR A 107 -14.83 18.52 21.29
CA THR A 107 -15.54 18.26 22.55
C THR A 107 -14.76 18.80 23.74
N ASN A 108 -13.48 18.44 23.84
CA ASN A 108 -12.64 18.73 24.99
C ASN A 108 -11.14 18.72 24.67
N ASP A 109 -10.74 18.48 23.41
CA ASP A 109 -9.33 18.46 23.04
C ASP A 109 -8.68 19.85 23.12
N PHE A 110 -7.59 19.98 23.90
CA PHE A 110 -6.72 21.17 23.90
C PHE A 110 -5.33 20.83 24.47
N LEU A 111 -4.33 21.69 24.21
CA LEU A 111 -3.07 21.69 24.96
C LEU A 111 -2.79 23.08 25.53
N ASP A 112 -2.20 23.16 26.71
CA ASP A 112 -1.95 24.42 27.39
C ASP A 112 -0.53 24.57 27.94
N ALA A 113 -0.16 25.82 28.25
CA ALA A 113 1.01 26.16 29.03
C ALA A 113 0.68 27.36 29.93
N ASP A 114 1.24 27.34 31.14
CA ASP A 114 1.10 28.38 32.13
C ASP A 114 2.48 28.98 32.48
N GLY A 115 2.49 30.09 33.23
CA GLY A 115 3.73 30.68 33.75
C GLY A 115 4.64 31.30 32.68
N LEU A 116 4.13 31.60 31.48
CA LEU A 116 4.91 32.13 30.36
C LEU A 116 5.34 33.60 30.56
N ASN A 117 4.60 34.35 31.38
CA ASN A 117 4.89 35.69 31.88
C ASN A 117 5.36 36.72 30.84
N THR A 118 4.80 36.66 29.63
CA THR A 118 5.25 37.47 28.49
C THR A 118 4.28 38.60 28.18
N ALA A 119 4.82 39.80 27.92
CA ALA A 119 4.03 40.98 27.57
C ALA A 119 4.26 41.38 26.11
N LEU A 120 3.18 41.53 25.35
CA LEU A 120 3.22 41.82 23.92
C LEU A 120 2.42 43.10 23.61
N THR A 121 3.06 44.06 22.95
CA THR A 121 2.36 45.23 22.40
C THR A 121 1.75 44.95 21.04
N ASN A 122 2.37 44.02 20.29
CA ASN A 122 1.97 43.60 18.96
C ASN A 122 2.17 42.09 18.82
N VAL A 123 1.43 41.46 17.91
CA VAL A 123 1.64 40.06 17.54
C VAL A 123 1.38 39.83 16.05
N THR A 124 2.13 38.90 15.44
CA THR A 124 1.77 38.27 14.17
C THR A 124 1.66 36.78 14.39
N VAL A 125 0.53 36.18 14.07
CA VAL A 125 0.25 34.75 14.24
C VAL A 125 0.06 34.12 12.88
N PHE A 126 0.68 32.97 12.64
CA PHE A 126 0.37 32.08 11.52
C PHE A 126 -0.13 30.75 12.07
N VAL A 127 -1.18 30.20 11.47
CA VAL A 127 -1.74 28.90 11.82
C VAL A 127 -2.07 28.14 10.55
N VAL A 128 -1.53 26.93 10.41
CA VAL A 128 -1.90 25.98 9.34
C VAL A 128 -2.90 25.00 9.91
N ALA A 129 -4.17 25.09 9.48
CA ALA A 129 -5.26 24.30 10.03
C ALA A 129 -6.37 24.03 9.02
N ALA A 130 -7.15 22.97 9.27
CA ALA A 130 -8.36 22.60 8.53
C ALA A 130 -9.56 22.45 9.50
N PRO A 131 -10.32 23.53 9.77
CA PRO A 131 -11.49 23.45 10.65
C PRO A 131 -12.61 22.63 10.01
N GLN A 132 -13.13 21.63 10.73
CA GLN A 132 -14.21 20.75 10.29
C GLN A 132 -15.58 21.19 10.84
N GLN A 133 -15.61 21.88 11.98
CA GLN A 133 -16.81 22.59 12.46
C GLN A 133 -16.43 24.00 12.91
N VAL A 134 -17.35 24.94 12.70
CA VAL A 134 -17.18 26.36 13.01
C VAL A 134 -18.38 26.89 13.79
N GLY A 135 -18.29 28.13 14.28
CA GLY A 135 -19.28 28.71 15.18
C GLY A 135 -19.04 28.34 16.63
N GLY A 136 -19.91 28.80 17.54
CA GLY A 136 -19.81 28.56 18.97
C GLY A 136 -18.47 29.00 19.58
N PHE A 137 -17.79 29.98 18.98
CA PHE A 137 -16.47 30.47 19.34
C PHE A 137 -15.35 29.41 19.36
N ARG A 138 -15.50 28.32 18.60
CA ARG A 138 -14.44 27.32 18.44
C ARG A 138 -13.14 27.99 17.99
N ALA A 139 -12.03 27.73 18.67
CA ALA A 139 -10.82 28.52 18.51
C ALA A 139 -9.59 27.74 18.05
N LEU A 140 -8.76 28.39 17.23
CA LEU A 140 -7.43 27.92 16.88
C LEU A 140 -6.48 28.06 18.08
N LEU A 141 -6.56 29.19 18.79
CA LEU A 141 -5.79 29.44 20.01
C LEU A 141 -6.40 30.57 20.86
N SER A 142 -5.96 30.62 22.11
CA SER A 142 -6.03 31.81 22.95
C SER A 142 -4.78 31.97 23.82
N PHE A 143 -4.52 33.20 24.25
CA PHE A 143 -3.63 33.45 25.38
C PHE A 143 -4.15 34.63 26.22
N ASN A 144 -3.81 34.64 27.49
CA ASN A 144 -4.38 35.58 28.45
C ASN A 144 -3.42 35.89 29.61
N GLN A 145 -3.77 36.93 30.36
CA GLN A 145 -3.22 37.15 31.69
C GLN A 145 -3.78 36.07 32.62
N ALA A 146 -2.95 35.54 33.52
CA ALA A 146 -3.35 34.51 34.46
C ALA A 146 -4.62 34.91 35.22
N GLY A 147 -5.66 34.06 35.16
CA GLY A 147 -6.95 34.28 35.81
C GLY A 147 -7.82 35.39 35.20
N ARG A 148 -7.56 35.83 33.97
CA ARG A 148 -8.34 36.85 33.23
C ARG A 148 -8.78 36.30 31.88
N ASN A 149 -9.88 36.82 31.35
CA ASN A 149 -10.41 36.40 30.04
C ASN A 149 -9.48 36.77 28.88
N ASP A 150 -9.36 35.87 27.90
CA ASP A 150 -8.60 36.06 26.66
C ASP A 150 -8.93 37.38 25.95
N TYR A 151 -10.20 37.67 25.74
CA TYR A 151 -10.72 38.79 24.96
C TYR A 151 -10.56 40.15 25.65
N THR A 152 -10.09 40.19 26.90
CA THR A 152 -9.83 41.44 27.63
C THR A 152 -8.38 41.66 28.02
N SER A 153 -7.57 40.59 28.08
CA SER A 153 -6.22 40.66 28.64
C SER A 153 -5.13 40.14 27.70
N GLY A 154 -5.50 39.33 26.70
CA GLY A 154 -4.59 38.76 25.72
C GLY A 154 -5.21 38.77 24.33
N LEU A 155 -5.38 37.59 23.74
CA LEU A 155 -5.87 37.37 22.39
C LEU A 155 -6.61 36.03 22.27
N ASN A 156 -7.69 35.99 21.51
CA ASN A 156 -8.23 34.76 20.92
C ASN A 156 -8.27 34.87 19.40
N PHE A 157 -8.27 33.70 18.75
CA PHE A 157 -8.43 33.56 17.32
C PHE A 157 -9.41 32.42 17.03
N ASP A 158 -10.64 32.76 16.68
CA ASP A 158 -11.78 31.83 16.67
C ASP A 158 -12.70 31.96 15.44
N PHE A 159 -13.74 31.12 15.38
CA PHE A 159 -14.67 31.07 14.25
C PHE A 159 -16.03 31.73 14.51
N GLY A 160 -16.10 32.67 15.47
CA GLY A 160 -17.32 33.43 15.80
C GLY A 160 -18.43 32.60 16.43
N SER A 161 -19.56 33.24 16.75
CA SER A 161 -20.66 32.58 17.47
C SER A 161 -21.55 31.72 16.58
N ALA A 162 -21.81 32.17 15.35
CA ALA A 162 -22.79 31.55 14.47
C ALA A 162 -22.25 30.24 13.86
N PRO A 163 -22.95 29.09 14.03
CA PRO A 163 -22.60 27.86 13.31
C PRO A 163 -22.87 28.02 11.82
N ASP A 164 -22.06 27.37 10.99
CA ASP A 164 -22.21 27.39 9.55
C ASP A 164 -21.68 26.08 8.94
N THR A 165 -22.19 25.72 7.77
CA THR A 165 -21.74 24.60 6.94
C THR A 165 -20.50 24.93 6.10
N ARG A 166 -20.09 26.20 6.10
CA ARG A 166 -18.88 26.73 5.46
C ARG A 166 -18.07 27.53 6.48
N LEU A 167 -16.77 27.67 6.25
CA LEU A 167 -15.95 28.64 6.98
C LEU A 167 -16.35 30.04 6.51
N ALA A 168 -17.39 30.61 7.12
CA ALA A 168 -17.93 31.92 6.77
C ALA A 168 -17.46 33.04 7.72
N ARG A 169 -16.96 32.66 8.90
CA ARG A 169 -16.51 33.58 9.94
C ARG A 169 -15.14 33.22 10.47
N VAL A 170 -14.32 34.24 10.62
CA VAL A 170 -13.08 34.21 11.39
C VAL A 170 -13.08 35.47 12.24
N ASN A 171 -12.94 35.31 13.54
CA ASN A 171 -13.00 36.37 14.53
C ASN A 171 -11.71 36.40 15.37
N ALA A 172 -11.37 37.59 15.82
CA ALA A 172 -10.31 37.79 16.80
C ALA A 172 -10.72 38.90 17.75
N GLU A 173 -10.54 38.62 19.04
CA GLU A 173 -10.73 39.59 20.10
C GLU A 173 -9.50 39.58 21.02
N GLY A 174 -9.29 40.68 21.74
CA GLY A 174 -8.16 40.78 22.65
C GLY A 174 -8.08 42.15 23.32
N MET A 175 -6.97 42.37 24.03
CA MET A 175 -6.73 43.65 24.71
C MET A 175 -6.78 44.83 23.72
N GLY A 176 -7.79 45.68 23.91
CA GLY A 176 -8.06 46.86 23.08
C GLY A 176 -9.04 46.65 21.93
N PHE A 177 -9.59 45.44 21.74
CA PHE A 177 -10.56 45.14 20.67
C PHE A 177 -11.42 43.91 21.04
N SER A 178 -12.54 44.15 21.72
CA SER A 178 -13.50 43.12 22.12
C SER A 178 -14.80 43.20 21.32
N GLY A 179 -15.65 42.19 21.45
CA GLY A 179 -16.88 42.03 20.68
C GLY A 179 -16.59 41.31 19.36
N GLU A 180 -17.40 40.31 19.06
CA GLU A 180 -17.29 39.51 17.84
C GLU A 180 -17.30 40.40 16.59
N ALA A 181 -16.32 40.22 15.72
CA ALA A 181 -16.26 40.85 14.41
C ALA A 181 -15.78 39.84 13.37
N ASN A 182 -16.54 39.66 12.30
CA ASN A 182 -16.12 38.78 11.21
C ASN A 182 -15.04 39.48 10.36
N LEU A 183 -13.84 38.93 10.36
CA LEU A 183 -12.71 39.36 9.55
C LEU A 183 -12.62 38.61 8.22
N LEU A 184 -13.35 37.51 8.03
CA LEU A 184 -13.34 36.77 6.77
C LEU A 184 -14.30 37.42 5.77
N THR A 185 -13.81 37.77 4.58
CA THR A 185 -14.63 38.47 3.57
C THR A 185 -15.36 37.51 2.62
N THR A 186 -14.78 36.34 2.36
CA THR A 186 -15.31 35.35 1.42
C THR A 186 -15.40 33.98 2.12
N PRO A 187 -16.61 33.38 2.21
CA PRO A 187 -16.76 32.06 2.79
C PRO A 187 -15.96 30.98 2.08
N GLN A 188 -15.28 30.12 2.82
CA GLN A 188 -14.50 28.98 2.31
C GLN A 188 -15.16 27.64 2.65
N PRO A 189 -14.81 26.55 1.96
CA PRO A 189 -15.16 25.21 2.41
C PRO A 189 -14.56 24.90 3.79
N ILE A 190 -15.32 24.22 4.65
CA ILE A 190 -14.77 23.54 5.85
C ILE A 190 -14.01 22.27 5.43
N ALA A 191 -13.23 21.71 6.35
CA ALA A 191 -12.35 20.55 6.15
C ALA A 191 -11.31 20.75 5.03
N ARG A 192 -11.01 22.02 4.69
CA ARG A 192 -9.92 22.42 3.81
C ARG A 192 -8.81 23.07 4.63
N TRP A 193 -7.56 22.77 4.28
CA TRP A 193 -6.40 23.39 4.88
C TRP A 193 -6.22 24.82 4.41
N HIS A 194 -5.96 25.71 5.36
CA HIS A 194 -5.66 27.11 5.11
C HIS A 194 -4.48 27.58 5.96
N VAL A 195 -3.78 28.59 5.47
CA VAL A 195 -2.87 29.40 6.28
C VAL A 195 -3.64 30.62 6.79
N PHE A 196 -3.95 30.63 8.08
CA PHE A 196 -4.54 31.78 8.75
C PHE A 196 -3.44 32.68 9.29
N THR A 197 -3.41 33.94 8.86
CA THR A 197 -2.45 34.92 9.37
C THR A 197 -3.18 36.08 10.04
N LEU A 198 -2.96 36.27 11.34
CA LEU A 198 -3.51 37.38 12.10
C LEU A 198 -2.40 38.35 12.49
N VAL A 199 -2.50 39.59 12.03
CA VAL A 199 -1.63 40.71 12.45
C VAL A 199 -2.40 41.53 13.47
N VAL A 200 -1.81 41.79 14.64
CA VAL A 200 -2.34 42.66 15.69
C VAL A 200 -1.30 43.71 16.02
N GLY A 201 -1.41 44.86 15.37
CA GLY A 201 -0.61 46.06 15.60
C GLY A 201 -1.28 47.04 16.57
N ALA A 202 -0.52 48.01 17.07
CA ALA A 202 -1.01 49.10 17.92
C ALA A 202 -1.48 50.35 17.14
N ALA A 203 -1.41 50.34 15.80
CA ALA A 203 -1.88 51.43 14.94
C ALA A 203 -3.38 51.30 14.59
N PRO A 204 -4.05 52.38 14.11
CA PRO A 204 -5.40 52.28 13.55
C PRO A 204 -5.48 51.24 12.43
N GLY A 205 -6.57 50.49 12.36
CA GLY A 205 -6.70 49.29 11.51
C GLY A 205 -5.70 48.19 11.86
N GLY A 206 -5.26 48.16 13.13
CA GLY A 206 -4.14 47.35 13.60
C GLY A 206 -4.39 45.85 13.56
N VAL A 207 -5.65 45.40 13.57
CA VAL A 207 -6.01 43.99 13.48
C VAL A 207 -6.36 43.65 12.03
N LYS A 208 -5.61 42.73 11.42
CA LYS A 208 -5.76 42.34 10.00
C LYS A 208 -5.70 40.83 9.87
N LEU A 209 -6.66 40.27 9.14
CA LEU A 209 -6.63 38.86 8.74
C LEU A 209 -6.09 38.73 7.32
N PHE A 210 -5.26 37.71 7.10
CA PHE A 210 -4.97 37.16 5.79
C PHE A 210 -5.33 35.68 5.80
N LEU A 211 -5.81 35.19 4.67
CA LEU A 211 -6.08 33.77 4.44
C LEU A 211 -5.33 33.35 3.18
N ASP A 212 -4.46 32.36 3.29
CA ASP A 212 -3.62 31.87 2.19
C ASP A 212 -2.83 33.01 1.52
N GLY A 213 -2.29 33.91 2.36
CA GLY A 213 -1.55 35.11 1.95
C GLY A 213 -2.42 36.26 1.43
N GLN A 214 -3.72 36.06 1.19
CA GLN A 214 -4.63 37.07 0.66
C GLN A 214 -5.25 37.93 1.76
N PRO A 215 -5.23 39.27 1.65
CA PRO A 215 -5.81 40.16 2.64
C PRO A 215 -7.33 39.97 2.77
N GLN A 216 -7.81 39.99 4.01
CA GLN A 216 -9.22 39.89 4.36
C GLN A 216 -9.67 41.19 5.05
N GLY A 217 -10.54 41.08 6.06
CA GLY A 217 -11.04 42.20 6.85
C GLY A 217 -10.03 42.73 7.85
N THR A 218 -10.32 43.94 8.32
CA THR A 218 -9.55 44.65 9.34
C THR A 218 -10.48 45.19 10.43
N ARG A 219 -9.96 45.36 11.65
CA ARG A 219 -10.66 46.08 12.71
C ARG A 219 -9.73 46.98 13.52
N GLU A 220 -10.33 47.99 14.13
CA GLU A 220 -9.64 48.91 15.03
C GLU A 220 -9.26 48.22 16.33
N ARG A 221 -8.16 48.71 16.92
CA ARG A 221 -7.68 48.28 18.23
C ARG A 221 -7.16 49.49 19.01
N ALA A 222 -7.65 49.66 20.23
CA ALA A 222 -7.10 50.60 21.19
C ALA A 222 -5.74 50.11 21.72
N ALA A 223 -4.85 51.05 22.05
CA ALA A 223 -3.55 50.72 22.63
C ALA A 223 -3.72 49.97 23.96
N GLY A 224 -2.91 48.92 24.15
CA GLY A 224 -2.94 48.10 25.35
C GLY A 224 -1.88 47.02 25.31
N LEU A 225 -1.56 46.47 26.48
CA LEU A 225 -0.58 45.41 26.65
C LEU A 225 -1.28 44.05 26.68
N MET A 226 -1.04 43.20 25.68
CA MET A 226 -1.51 41.82 25.70
C MET A 226 -0.59 40.98 26.60
N ARG A 227 -1.17 40.14 27.45
CA ARG A 227 -0.46 39.23 28.34
C ARG A 227 -0.56 37.80 27.83
N LEU A 228 0.60 37.17 27.64
CA LEU A 228 0.82 35.76 27.34
C LEU A 228 1.37 35.14 28.61
N ASP A 229 0.53 35.00 29.63
CA ASP A 229 0.87 34.31 30.87
C ASP A 229 0.43 32.84 30.79
N GLU A 230 -0.75 32.62 30.20
CA GLU A 230 -1.33 31.32 29.88
C GLU A 230 -1.57 31.25 28.36
N PHE A 231 -1.27 30.11 27.74
CA PHE A 231 -1.50 29.82 26.33
C PHE A 231 -2.36 28.56 26.21
N THR A 232 -3.31 28.56 25.28
CA THR A 232 -4.18 27.43 24.99
C THR A 232 -4.26 27.23 23.48
N LEU A 233 -3.86 26.05 23.01
CA LEU A 233 -4.03 25.61 21.62
C LEU A 233 -5.33 24.82 21.48
N GLY A 234 -6.14 25.16 20.48
CA GLY A 234 -7.38 24.43 20.16
C GLY A 234 -8.58 24.77 21.05
N ALA A 235 -8.55 25.87 21.82
CA ALA A 235 -9.68 26.34 22.61
C ALA A 235 -9.55 27.83 22.96
N ARG A 236 -10.63 28.42 23.47
CA ARG A 236 -10.63 29.73 24.14
C ARG A 236 -10.42 29.59 25.65
N HIS A 237 -10.05 30.68 26.31
CA HIS A 237 -9.88 30.72 27.76
C HIS A 237 -10.61 31.94 28.37
N TYR A 238 -11.83 31.72 28.86
CA TYR A 238 -12.63 32.78 29.48
C TYR A 238 -13.73 32.23 30.38
N SER A 239 -14.41 33.11 31.09
CA SER A 239 -15.69 32.86 31.74
C SER A 239 -16.54 34.14 31.71
N ASN A 240 -17.82 33.99 31.34
CA ASN A 240 -18.82 35.07 31.39
C ASN A 240 -19.79 34.88 32.58
N THR A 241 -19.54 33.87 33.42
CA THR A 241 -20.22 33.61 34.69
C THR A 241 -19.31 34.01 35.84
N PRO A 242 -19.74 33.88 37.12
CA PRO A 242 -18.86 34.08 38.27
C PRO A 242 -17.69 33.08 38.36
N ASP A 243 -17.70 32.02 37.54
CA ASP A 243 -16.63 31.02 37.52
C ASP A 243 -15.32 31.63 37.02
N ARG A 244 -14.19 31.02 37.43
CA ARG A 244 -12.89 31.44 36.90
C ARG A 244 -12.79 31.12 35.40
N PRO A 245 -12.02 31.92 34.64
CA PRO A 245 -11.69 31.60 33.26
C PRO A 245 -11.15 30.17 33.14
N HIS A 246 -11.60 29.45 32.12
CA HIS A 246 -11.21 28.07 31.84
C HIS A 246 -11.26 27.80 30.34
N ALA A 247 -10.61 26.72 29.91
CA ALA A 247 -10.63 26.27 28.52
C ALA A 247 -12.05 25.85 28.11
N GLN A 248 -12.55 26.41 27.01
CA GLN A 248 -13.84 26.07 26.42
C GLN A 248 -13.88 26.44 24.93
N ASN A 249 -14.95 26.04 24.24
CA ASN A 249 -15.11 26.27 22.80
C ASN A 249 -13.96 25.64 21.99
N PHE A 250 -13.88 24.31 22.09
CA PHE A 250 -12.80 23.49 21.54
C PHE A 250 -12.83 23.42 20.01
N LEU A 251 -11.66 23.42 19.38
CA LEU A 251 -11.47 23.24 17.96
C LEU A 251 -12.03 21.88 17.52
N ALA A 252 -12.80 21.86 16.44
CA ALA A 252 -13.12 20.65 15.71
C ALA A 252 -12.40 20.71 14.38
N GLY A 253 -11.29 20.00 14.22
CA GLY A 253 -10.50 20.03 13.00
C GLY A 253 -9.02 19.73 13.19
N ASP A 254 -8.26 19.89 12.11
CA ASP A 254 -6.85 19.49 12.06
C ASP A 254 -5.90 20.71 12.15
N PHE A 255 -4.73 20.51 12.75
CA PHE A 255 -3.72 21.54 13.02
C PHE A 255 -2.30 21.04 12.70
N ALA A 256 -1.54 21.73 11.86
CA ALA A 256 -0.21 21.29 11.42
C ALA A 256 0.95 22.13 11.98
N GLU A 257 0.83 23.45 11.98
CA GLU A 257 1.89 24.34 12.47
C GLU A 257 1.36 25.70 12.94
N MET A 258 2.03 26.26 13.95
CA MET A 258 1.79 27.60 14.46
C MET A 258 3.09 28.35 14.71
N LEU A 259 3.10 29.62 14.31
CA LEU A 259 4.17 30.58 14.57
C LEU A 259 3.56 31.82 15.22
N VAL A 260 4.09 32.25 16.36
CA VAL A 260 3.70 33.50 17.02
C VAL A 260 4.91 34.40 17.10
N PHE A 261 4.86 35.57 16.47
CA PHE A 261 5.88 36.61 16.56
C PHE A 261 5.42 37.72 17.48
N GLY A 262 6.24 38.13 18.45
CA GLY A 262 5.98 39.25 19.36
C GLY A 262 6.11 40.63 18.72
N ARG A 263 5.90 40.73 17.40
CA ARG A 263 6.01 41.96 16.60
C ARG A 263 5.08 41.90 15.39
N VAL A 264 4.78 43.06 14.81
CA VAL A 264 4.23 43.11 13.45
C VAL A 264 5.35 42.77 12.47
N LEU A 265 5.18 41.72 11.68
CA LEU A 265 6.13 41.41 10.61
C LEU A 265 5.99 42.41 9.47
N PRO A 266 7.10 42.96 8.95
CA PRO A 266 7.11 43.65 7.67
C PRO A 266 6.56 42.75 6.55
N GLU A 267 6.04 43.35 5.49
CA GLU A 267 5.43 42.60 4.38
C GLU A 267 6.38 41.55 3.78
N GLY A 268 7.66 41.90 3.59
CA GLY A 268 8.66 40.97 3.07
C GLY A 268 8.88 39.75 3.96
N ASP A 269 8.95 39.95 5.27
CA ASP A 269 9.09 38.87 6.27
C ASP A 269 7.83 38.02 6.31
N ARG A 270 6.64 38.64 6.34
CA ARG A 270 5.35 37.93 6.33
C ARG A 270 5.23 37.07 5.08
N ALA A 271 5.51 37.61 3.91
CA ALA A 271 5.49 36.88 2.65
C ALA A 271 6.54 35.76 2.61
N ALA A 272 7.68 35.90 3.31
CA ALA A 272 8.66 34.84 3.43
C ALA A 272 8.16 33.68 4.31
N VAL A 273 7.45 33.97 5.39
CA VAL A 273 6.78 32.95 6.22
C VAL A 273 5.66 32.27 5.42
N ASP A 274 4.82 33.04 4.71
CA ASP A 274 3.78 32.49 3.84
C ASP A 274 4.37 31.51 2.80
N ARG A 275 5.47 31.88 2.13
CA ARG A 275 6.17 30.98 1.19
C ARG A 275 6.76 29.74 1.86
N TYR A 276 7.27 29.86 3.08
CA TYR A 276 7.77 28.71 3.83
C TYR A 276 6.63 27.72 4.15
N LEU A 277 5.51 28.21 4.65
CA LEU A 277 4.34 27.38 4.99
C LEU A 277 3.69 26.78 3.73
N ASP A 278 3.60 27.56 2.65
CA ASP A 278 3.11 27.10 1.36
C ASP A 278 3.99 25.99 0.76
N ALA A 279 5.31 26.18 0.76
CA ALA A 279 6.25 25.17 0.27
C ALA A 279 6.24 23.90 1.13
N LYS A 280 6.03 24.05 2.44
CA LYS A 280 6.03 22.92 3.39
C LYS A 280 4.73 22.13 3.37
N TYR A 281 3.59 22.83 3.27
CA TYR A 281 2.25 22.24 3.36
C TYR A 281 1.47 22.32 2.05
N GLY A 282 2.12 22.58 0.92
CA GLY A 282 1.46 22.71 -0.38
C GLY A 282 0.57 21.51 -0.73
N ALA A 283 0.96 20.30 -0.32
CA ALA A 283 0.15 19.09 -0.48
C ALA A 283 -1.15 19.09 0.36
N LEU A 284 -1.13 19.72 1.54
CA LEU A 284 -2.34 19.93 2.37
C LEU A 284 -3.19 21.07 1.82
N LEU A 285 -2.56 22.21 1.50
CA LEU A 285 -3.21 23.47 1.13
C LEU A 285 -3.86 23.42 -0.27
N HIS A 286 -3.17 22.79 -1.22
CA HIS A 286 -3.53 22.79 -2.65
C HIS A 286 -3.89 21.39 -3.18
N GLY A 287 -3.75 20.36 -2.35
CA GLY A 287 -3.78 18.97 -2.80
C GLY A 287 -2.47 18.55 -3.47
N LEU A 288 -2.37 17.28 -3.88
CA LEU A 288 -1.23 16.74 -4.61
C LEU A 288 -1.16 17.28 -6.06
N SER A 289 -0.90 18.57 -6.24
CA SER A 289 -0.48 19.11 -7.54
C SER A 289 0.22 20.46 -7.36
N ALA A 290 1.55 20.47 -7.49
CA ALA A 290 2.36 21.70 -7.48
C ALA A 290 2.62 22.25 -8.90
N ALA A 291 1.67 22.08 -9.80
CA ALA A 291 1.61 22.84 -11.05
C ALA A 291 0.13 23.19 -11.33
N PRO A 292 -0.18 24.39 -11.87
CA PRO A 292 -1.50 24.60 -12.44
C PRO A 292 -1.74 23.49 -13.48
N PRO A 293 -2.91 22.81 -13.45
CA PRO A 293 -3.18 21.74 -14.39
C PRO A 293 -3.01 22.27 -15.81
N ARG A 294 -2.23 21.57 -16.62
CA ARG A 294 -2.16 21.89 -18.05
C ARG A 294 -3.56 21.68 -18.63
N ASP A 295 -3.95 22.46 -19.64
CA ASP A 295 -5.25 22.29 -20.30
C ASP A 295 -5.51 20.80 -20.62
N GLY A 296 -6.61 20.25 -20.08
CA GLY A 296 -7.02 18.85 -20.26
C GLY A 296 -6.48 17.84 -19.25
N GLU A 297 -5.72 18.28 -18.24
CA GLU A 297 -5.29 17.43 -17.12
C GLU A 297 -6.44 17.14 -16.14
N LEU A 298 -6.61 15.87 -15.77
CA LEU A 298 -7.62 15.40 -14.85
C LEU A 298 -7.01 15.10 -13.48
N ALA A 299 -7.68 15.52 -12.42
CA ALA A 299 -7.38 15.02 -11.09
C ALA A 299 -7.72 13.52 -11.01
N PHE A 300 -6.89 12.76 -10.30
CA PHE A 300 -7.23 11.39 -9.94
C PHE A 300 -8.36 11.40 -8.91
N VAL A 301 -9.46 10.72 -9.22
CA VAL A 301 -10.65 10.64 -8.35
C VAL A 301 -10.99 9.18 -8.11
N THR A 302 -11.02 8.79 -6.84
CA THR A 302 -11.48 7.46 -6.44
C THR A 302 -13.00 7.38 -6.43
N VAL A 303 -13.53 6.17 -6.57
CA VAL A 303 -14.95 5.89 -6.36
C VAL A 303 -15.28 6.13 -4.90
N SER A 304 -16.29 6.95 -4.63
CA SER A 304 -16.84 7.10 -3.29
C SER A 304 -17.58 5.81 -2.91
N ASN A 305 -17.21 5.19 -1.79
CA ASN A 305 -17.80 3.94 -1.28
C ASN A 305 -17.80 2.78 -2.29
N PRO A 306 -16.62 2.33 -2.77
CA PRO A 306 -16.56 1.17 -3.65
C PRO A 306 -17.06 -0.09 -2.91
N PRO A 307 -17.60 -1.10 -3.63
CA PRO A 307 -17.98 -2.36 -3.00
C PRO A 307 -16.74 -3.03 -2.37
N PRO A 308 -16.91 -3.85 -1.31
CA PRO A 308 -15.80 -4.56 -0.68
C PRO A 308 -14.97 -5.38 -1.66
N VAL A 309 -15.62 -5.95 -2.69
CA VAL A 309 -14.99 -6.63 -3.82
C VAL A 309 -15.63 -6.10 -5.10
N GLN A 310 -14.84 -5.44 -5.95
CA GLN A 310 -15.22 -5.03 -7.29
C GLN A 310 -14.61 -5.99 -8.31
N VAL A 311 -15.43 -6.86 -8.92
CA VAL A 311 -15.01 -7.68 -10.06
C VAL A 311 -15.24 -6.89 -11.35
N PHE A 312 -14.27 -6.94 -12.28
CA PHE A 312 -14.35 -6.16 -13.53
C PHE A 312 -14.88 -6.96 -14.73
N ALA A 313 -14.95 -8.28 -14.60
CA ALA A 313 -15.59 -9.13 -15.58
C ALA A 313 -17.12 -9.16 -15.37
N PRO A 314 -17.94 -9.12 -16.44
CA PRO A 314 -19.40 -9.23 -16.34
C PRO A 314 -19.86 -10.57 -15.73
N GLY A 315 -21.03 -10.56 -15.08
CA GLY A 315 -21.71 -11.78 -14.61
C GLY A 315 -21.13 -12.42 -13.34
N PHE A 316 -20.26 -11.72 -12.62
CA PHE A 316 -19.71 -12.18 -11.35
C PHE A 316 -20.35 -11.48 -10.15
N SER A 317 -20.53 -12.23 -9.07
CA SER A 317 -20.88 -11.71 -7.76
C SER A 317 -19.82 -12.10 -6.72
N ALA A 318 -19.75 -11.34 -5.62
CA ALA A 318 -18.83 -11.60 -4.52
C ALA A 318 -19.57 -11.55 -3.19
N ARG A 319 -19.31 -12.51 -2.31
CA ARG A 319 -19.87 -12.61 -0.95
C ARG A 319 -18.80 -12.99 0.06
N GLU A 320 -18.89 -12.43 1.26
CA GLU A 320 -18.06 -12.85 2.38
C GLU A 320 -18.54 -14.22 2.88
N LEU A 321 -17.63 -15.11 3.26
CA LEU A 321 -17.98 -16.36 3.95
C LEU A 321 -18.38 -16.03 5.39
N PRO A 322 -19.42 -16.67 5.95
CA PRO A 322 -19.91 -16.39 7.30
C PRO A 322 -19.04 -17.03 8.39
N VAL A 323 -17.74 -16.82 8.34
CA VAL A 323 -16.75 -17.40 9.29
C VAL A 323 -15.88 -16.32 9.91
N GLU A 324 -15.42 -16.62 11.12
CA GLU A 324 -14.72 -15.67 11.97
C GLU A 324 -13.30 -16.14 12.29
N LEU A 325 -12.33 -15.75 11.46
CA LEU A 325 -10.94 -16.19 11.54
C LEU A 325 -9.97 -15.03 11.74
N ASN A 326 -8.81 -15.36 12.33
CA ASN A 326 -7.66 -14.47 12.22
C ASN A 326 -7.16 -14.42 10.77
N ASN A 327 -6.23 -13.53 10.49
CA ASN A 327 -5.59 -13.36 9.19
C ASN A 327 -5.12 -14.72 8.62
N ILE A 328 -5.59 -15.05 7.41
CA ILE A 328 -5.31 -16.32 6.71
C ILE A 328 -4.32 -16.07 5.57
N ASN A 329 -3.20 -16.81 5.59
CA ASN A 329 -2.17 -16.70 4.56
C ASN A 329 -2.42 -17.60 3.34
N ASN A 330 -3.04 -18.77 3.53
CA ASN A 330 -3.31 -19.69 2.42
C ASN A 330 -4.70 -20.33 2.53
N VAL A 331 -5.32 -20.55 1.38
CA VAL A 331 -6.58 -21.30 1.23
C VAL A 331 -6.43 -22.38 0.17
N ARG A 332 -6.78 -23.63 0.46
CA ARG A 332 -6.71 -24.74 -0.51
C ARG A 332 -7.85 -25.73 -0.27
N TYR A 333 -8.50 -26.20 -1.33
CA TYR A 333 -9.47 -27.28 -1.20
C TYR A 333 -8.80 -28.65 -1.23
N ARG A 334 -9.19 -29.51 -0.29
CA ARG A 334 -8.99 -30.95 -0.38
C ARG A 334 -9.92 -31.54 -1.44
N VAL A 335 -9.58 -32.74 -1.90
CA VAL A 335 -10.37 -33.48 -2.90
C VAL A 335 -11.76 -33.90 -2.42
N ASP A 336 -11.98 -33.95 -1.11
CA ASP A 336 -13.28 -34.22 -0.49
C ASP A 336 -14.16 -32.96 -0.34
N GLY A 337 -13.66 -31.79 -0.76
CA GLY A 337 -14.40 -30.54 -0.70
C GLY A 337 -14.19 -29.72 0.57
N LYS A 338 -13.39 -30.18 1.55
CA LYS A 338 -13.04 -29.34 2.71
C LYS A 338 -12.07 -28.24 2.31
N LEU A 339 -12.35 -27.01 2.74
CA LEU A 339 -11.47 -25.87 2.58
C LEU A 339 -10.45 -25.83 3.73
N VAL A 340 -9.17 -25.95 3.40
CA VAL A 340 -8.06 -25.81 4.36
C VAL A 340 -7.63 -24.35 4.40
N ALA A 341 -7.65 -23.74 5.58
CA ALA A 341 -7.20 -22.37 5.80
C ALA A 341 -5.99 -22.34 6.75
N VAL A 342 -4.85 -21.84 6.28
CA VAL A 342 -3.62 -21.71 7.09
C VAL A 342 -3.55 -20.29 7.64
N GLY A 343 -3.73 -20.17 8.96
CA GLY A 343 -3.68 -18.90 9.69
C GLY A 343 -2.27 -18.37 9.81
N TYR A 344 -2.13 -17.05 9.72
CA TYR A 344 -0.87 -16.35 9.96
C TYR A 344 -0.38 -16.52 11.42
N ASP A 345 -1.28 -16.89 12.32
CA ASP A 345 -1.02 -17.24 13.72
C ASP A 345 -0.53 -18.68 13.94
N GLY A 346 -0.28 -19.45 12.88
CA GLY A 346 0.24 -20.82 12.99
C GLY A 346 -0.83 -21.89 13.15
N ARG A 347 -2.12 -21.53 13.23
CA ARG A 347 -3.22 -22.50 13.27
C ARG A 347 -3.62 -22.92 11.86
N ILE A 348 -4.15 -24.13 11.73
CA ILE A 348 -4.73 -24.63 10.48
C ILE A 348 -6.16 -25.07 10.75
N TRP A 349 -7.07 -24.67 9.87
CA TRP A 349 -8.50 -24.90 9.98
C TRP A 349 -9.02 -25.71 8.80
N LEU A 350 -10.05 -26.51 9.04
CA LEU A 350 -10.91 -27.13 8.02
C LEU A 350 -12.26 -26.44 8.04
N LEU A 351 -12.69 -25.98 6.87
CA LEU A 351 -13.94 -25.29 6.67
C LEU A 351 -14.88 -26.15 5.82
N SER A 352 -16.18 -26.10 6.11
CA SER A 352 -17.21 -26.85 5.41
C SER A 352 -18.51 -26.06 5.32
N ASP A 353 -19.23 -26.28 4.23
CA ASP A 353 -20.57 -25.75 3.93
C ASP A 353 -21.61 -26.76 4.45
N THR A 354 -22.38 -26.38 5.46
CA THR A 354 -23.31 -27.30 6.16
C THR A 354 -24.75 -27.16 5.71
N ASP A 355 -25.12 -26.04 5.09
CA ASP A 355 -26.48 -25.77 4.60
C ASP A 355 -26.62 -25.88 3.07
N GLY A 356 -25.50 -26.01 2.35
CA GLY A 356 -25.45 -26.21 0.90
C GLY A 356 -25.64 -24.92 0.09
N ASP A 357 -25.57 -23.73 0.69
CA ASP A 357 -25.68 -22.43 0.01
C ASP A 357 -24.42 -22.02 -0.76
N GLY A 358 -23.36 -22.80 -0.54
CA GLY A 358 -22.07 -22.67 -1.14
C GLY A 358 -21.07 -21.76 -0.48
N LEU A 359 -21.33 -21.33 0.74
CA LEU A 359 -20.39 -20.63 1.59
C LEU A 359 -20.04 -21.56 2.74
N GLU A 360 -18.75 -21.78 2.98
CA GLU A 360 -18.36 -22.52 4.18
C GLU A 360 -18.76 -21.73 5.42
N ASP A 361 -19.54 -22.35 6.30
CA ASP A 361 -20.09 -21.76 7.53
C ASP A 361 -19.55 -22.43 8.82
N LYS A 362 -19.00 -23.64 8.71
CA LYS A 362 -18.46 -24.39 9.84
C LYS A 362 -16.94 -24.35 9.81
N VAL A 363 -16.34 -24.01 10.95
CA VAL A 363 -14.89 -23.99 11.18
C VAL A 363 -14.52 -25.10 12.17
N GLU A 364 -13.62 -25.98 11.76
CA GLU A 364 -13.04 -27.02 12.61
C GLU A 364 -11.52 -26.89 12.64
N SER A 365 -10.94 -27.32 13.76
CA SER A 365 -9.50 -27.22 13.97
C SER A 365 -8.75 -28.42 13.40
N PHE A 366 -7.80 -28.17 12.51
CA PHE A 366 -6.87 -29.19 11.99
C PHE A 366 -5.59 -29.23 12.82
N TRP A 367 -5.04 -28.07 13.17
CA TRP A 367 -3.80 -27.93 13.93
C TRP A 367 -3.82 -26.70 14.82
N GLU A 368 -3.63 -26.90 16.13
CA GLU A 368 -3.63 -25.81 17.12
C GLU A 368 -2.27 -25.56 17.76
N LYS A 369 -1.35 -26.53 17.64
CA LYS A 369 -0.05 -26.45 18.30
C LYS A 369 0.70 -25.24 17.73
N GLN A 370 1.17 -24.37 18.61
CA GLN A 370 1.82 -23.10 18.25
C GLN A 370 3.29 -23.30 17.87
N THR A 371 3.54 -24.28 17.00
CA THR A 371 4.89 -24.66 16.53
C THR A 371 5.26 -23.99 15.20
N LEU A 372 4.28 -23.42 14.48
CA LEU A 372 4.48 -22.70 13.22
C LEU A 372 4.55 -21.20 13.46
N ARG A 373 5.73 -20.60 13.28
CA ARG A 373 5.93 -19.15 13.39
C ARG A 373 5.94 -18.53 12.00
N ALA A 374 5.06 -17.55 11.77
CA ALA A 374 4.90 -16.86 10.48
C ALA A 374 4.82 -17.86 9.30
N PRO A 375 3.85 -18.79 9.27
CA PRO A 375 3.66 -19.68 8.12
C PRO A 375 3.26 -18.85 6.90
N ILE A 376 4.02 -18.87 5.81
CA ILE A 376 3.77 -18.00 4.64
C ILE A 376 3.17 -18.78 3.47
N GLY A 377 3.83 -19.82 2.98
CA GLY A 377 3.35 -20.63 1.86
C GLY A 377 2.89 -22.01 2.31
N ALA A 378 1.83 -22.51 1.66
CA ALA A 378 1.31 -23.84 1.94
C ALA A 378 0.87 -24.60 0.68
N ALA A 379 1.08 -25.93 0.71
CA ALA A 379 0.58 -26.86 -0.29
C ALA A 379 0.02 -28.12 0.37
N LEU A 380 -1.08 -28.65 -0.16
CA LEU A 380 -1.66 -29.88 0.36
C LEU A 380 -0.85 -31.11 -0.06
N THR A 381 -0.89 -32.15 0.77
CA THR A 381 -0.45 -33.49 0.34
C THR A 381 -1.30 -33.98 -0.84
N PRO A 382 -0.73 -34.71 -1.81
CA PRO A 382 -1.51 -35.33 -2.87
C PRO A 382 -2.59 -36.29 -2.33
N PRO A 383 -3.67 -36.56 -3.08
CA PRO A 383 -4.65 -37.56 -2.69
C PRO A 383 -4.01 -38.93 -2.47
N GLY A 384 -4.33 -39.59 -1.35
CA GLY A 384 -3.76 -40.90 -1.00
C GLY A 384 -2.27 -40.85 -0.64
N TYR A 385 -1.75 -39.69 -0.23
CA TYR A 385 -0.36 -39.55 0.18
C TYR A 385 -0.01 -40.53 1.31
N ALA A 386 1.13 -41.21 1.19
CA ALA A 386 1.50 -42.34 2.05
C ALA A 386 1.60 -41.99 3.55
N ARG A 387 1.79 -40.71 3.90
CA ARG A 387 1.89 -40.24 5.28
C ARG A 387 0.57 -39.74 5.86
N GLY A 388 -0.50 -39.68 5.06
CA GLY A 388 -1.80 -39.14 5.47
C GLY A 388 -2.14 -37.80 4.83
N ASN A 389 -3.32 -37.27 5.16
CA ASN A 389 -3.80 -35.98 4.69
C ASN A 389 -3.10 -34.86 5.47
N GLY A 390 -2.50 -33.91 4.78
CA GLY A 390 -1.74 -32.87 5.46
C GLY A 390 -1.44 -31.64 4.62
N VAL A 391 -0.67 -30.76 5.23
CA VAL A 391 -0.26 -29.47 4.67
C VAL A 391 1.25 -29.32 4.83
N PHE A 392 1.96 -29.17 3.72
CA PHE A 392 3.33 -28.68 3.70
C PHE A 392 3.29 -27.18 3.94
N VAL A 393 4.05 -26.70 4.93
CA VAL A 393 4.07 -25.31 5.35
C VAL A 393 5.50 -24.81 5.43
N ALA A 394 5.80 -23.74 4.71
CA ALA A 394 7.00 -22.95 4.91
C ALA A 394 6.74 -21.96 6.05
N ALA A 395 7.51 -22.11 7.12
CA ALA A 395 7.46 -21.25 8.28
C ALA A 395 8.88 -20.78 8.61
N LYS A 396 8.98 -19.85 9.54
CA LYS A 396 10.28 -19.40 10.03
C LYS A 396 11.09 -20.60 10.56
N GLU A 397 12.34 -20.70 10.12
CA GLU A 397 13.36 -21.69 10.46
C GLU A 397 13.12 -23.13 9.94
N LYS A 398 11.98 -23.42 9.30
CA LYS A 398 11.69 -24.77 8.79
C LYS A 398 10.69 -24.85 7.64
N LEU A 399 10.86 -25.86 6.81
CA LEU A 399 9.79 -26.46 6.01
C LEU A 399 9.24 -27.66 6.78
N ALA A 400 7.94 -27.70 7.02
CA ALA A 400 7.29 -28.76 7.79
C ALA A 400 6.08 -29.36 7.08
N LEU A 401 5.76 -30.61 7.38
CA LEU A 401 4.51 -31.28 7.03
C LEU A 401 3.68 -31.44 8.32
N ILE A 402 2.51 -30.82 8.36
CA ILE A 402 1.49 -31.02 9.38
C ILE A 402 0.48 -32.03 8.83
N VAL A 403 0.36 -33.19 9.48
CA VAL A 403 -0.35 -34.34 8.89
C VAL A 403 -1.21 -35.06 9.90
N ASP A 404 -2.39 -35.44 9.42
CA ASP A 404 -3.31 -36.38 10.05
C ASP A 404 -2.98 -37.80 9.54
N THR A 405 -2.48 -38.63 10.46
CA THR A 405 -2.03 -40.00 10.17
C THR A 405 -3.11 -41.05 10.41
N ASN A 406 -4.21 -40.69 11.08
CA ASN A 406 -5.27 -41.63 11.48
C ASN A 406 -6.59 -41.42 10.71
N GLY A 407 -6.71 -40.32 9.96
CA GLY A 407 -7.87 -39.98 9.12
C GLY A 407 -9.05 -39.38 9.89
N ASP A 408 -8.85 -38.83 11.09
CA ASP A 408 -9.89 -38.22 11.92
C ASP A 408 -10.09 -36.71 11.66
N ASP A 409 -9.44 -36.16 10.63
CA ASP A 409 -9.43 -34.75 10.26
C ASP A 409 -8.79 -33.83 11.32
N ARG A 410 -7.93 -34.37 12.18
CA ARG A 410 -7.08 -33.61 13.11
C ARG A 410 -5.62 -34.04 12.94
N ALA A 411 -4.76 -33.10 12.56
CA ALA A 411 -3.35 -33.41 12.44
C ALA A 411 -2.74 -33.75 13.80
N ASP A 412 -2.12 -34.92 13.88
CA ASP A 412 -1.52 -35.46 15.08
C ASP A 412 0.01 -35.40 15.04
N ALA A 413 0.61 -35.26 13.85
CA ALA A 413 2.04 -35.23 13.64
C ALA A 413 2.55 -33.97 12.91
N GLU A 414 3.76 -33.56 13.27
CA GLU A 414 4.56 -32.57 12.55
C GLU A 414 5.90 -33.21 12.16
N ILE A 415 6.23 -33.16 10.88
CA ILE A 415 7.47 -33.70 10.32
C ILE A 415 8.27 -32.54 9.73
N THR A 416 9.50 -32.31 10.21
CA THR A 416 10.39 -31.30 9.62
C THR A 416 11.07 -31.88 8.38
N LEU A 417 10.90 -31.23 7.24
CA LEU A 417 11.48 -31.63 5.95
C LEU A 417 12.86 -31.00 5.72
N ALA A 418 13.01 -29.74 6.11
CA ALA A 418 14.26 -29.01 5.94
C ALA A 418 14.40 -27.87 6.96
N THR A 419 15.64 -27.56 7.30
CA THR A 419 16.06 -26.38 8.08
C THR A 419 17.30 -25.76 7.41
N TRP A 420 17.65 -24.53 7.78
CA TRP A 420 18.77 -23.79 7.20
C TRP A 420 19.53 -23.02 8.28
N THR A 421 20.77 -22.64 7.97
CA THR A 421 21.65 -21.99 8.95
C THR A 421 21.92 -20.53 8.64
N GLU A 422 21.93 -20.16 7.34
CA GLU A 422 22.06 -18.76 6.93
C GLU A 422 20.90 -17.92 7.48
N ARG A 423 21.20 -16.78 8.10
CA ARG A 423 20.18 -15.87 8.66
C ARG A 423 19.91 -14.71 7.70
N SER A 424 18.67 -14.25 7.69
CA SER A 424 18.31 -12.96 7.09
C SER A 424 18.80 -11.86 8.02
N GLU A 425 19.39 -10.81 7.46
CA GLU A 425 19.75 -9.60 8.21
C GLU A 425 18.49 -8.90 8.73
N GLN A 426 17.38 -9.00 8.00
CA GLN A 426 16.07 -8.53 8.42
C GLN A 426 15.22 -9.71 8.91
N GLN A 427 15.16 -9.90 10.25
CA GLN A 427 14.58 -11.07 10.92
C GLN A 427 13.08 -11.35 10.67
N GLY A 428 12.39 -10.55 9.84
CA GLY A 428 10.95 -10.64 9.58
C GLY A 428 10.54 -11.59 8.45
N VAL A 429 11.43 -11.91 7.50
CA VAL A 429 11.12 -12.74 6.31
C VAL A 429 12.11 -13.89 6.20
N ASP A 430 11.61 -15.11 5.95
CA ASP A 430 12.42 -16.33 5.99
C ASP A 430 12.06 -17.31 4.86
N ALA A 431 11.32 -18.40 5.13
CA ALA A 431 10.78 -19.25 4.08
C ALA A 431 9.38 -18.77 3.63
N LEU A 432 9.12 -18.85 2.34
CA LEU A 432 7.90 -18.29 1.73
C LEU A 432 7.08 -19.31 0.97
N GLY A 433 7.04 -19.29 -0.36
CA GLY A 433 6.11 -20.14 -1.11
C GLY A 433 6.45 -21.62 -1.04
N VAL A 434 5.43 -22.47 -1.22
CA VAL A 434 5.54 -23.93 -1.23
C VAL A 434 4.70 -24.49 -2.39
N ALA A 435 5.24 -25.45 -3.13
CA ALA A 435 4.51 -26.22 -4.13
C ALA A 435 4.95 -27.68 -4.15
N VAL A 436 4.03 -28.60 -4.46
CA VAL A 436 4.34 -30.01 -4.66
C VAL A 436 4.42 -30.28 -6.16
N ALA A 437 5.56 -30.81 -6.60
CA ALA A 437 5.77 -31.20 -7.98
C ALA A 437 5.07 -32.53 -8.31
N PRO A 438 4.81 -32.83 -9.60
CA PRO A 438 4.16 -34.08 -9.99
C PRO A 438 4.94 -35.35 -9.62
N ASP A 439 6.26 -35.25 -9.44
CA ASP A 439 7.14 -36.35 -8.98
C ASP A 439 7.12 -36.55 -7.46
N GLY A 440 6.37 -35.70 -6.73
CA GLY A 440 6.29 -35.69 -5.27
C GLY A 440 7.38 -34.89 -4.58
N SER A 441 8.25 -34.18 -5.31
CA SER A 441 9.25 -33.28 -4.71
C SER A 441 8.57 -32.01 -4.18
N ILE A 442 9.03 -31.51 -3.02
CA ILE A 442 8.44 -30.33 -2.36
C ILE A 442 9.36 -29.14 -2.63
N TYR A 443 8.87 -28.18 -3.39
CA TYR A 443 9.58 -26.94 -3.68
C TYR A 443 9.20 -25.89 -2.65
N PHE A 444 10.19 -25.18 -2.12
CA PHE A 444 9.98 -24.02 -1.27
C PHE A 444 11.00 -22.92 -1.58
N SER A 445 10.69 -21.68 -1.22
CA SER A 445 11.63 -20.57 -1.38
C SER A 445 12.23 -20.11 -0.07
N LEU A 446 13.51 -19.74 -0.09
CA LEU A 446 14.13 -18.94 0.97
C LEU A 446 14.35 -17.52 0.47
N GLY A 447 13.80 -16.55 1.20
CA GLY A 447 13.95 -15.14 0.90
C GLY A 447 15.41 -14.69 0.90
N THR A 448 15.69 -13.60 0.21
CA THR A 448 17.02 -13.00 0.15
C THR A 448 17.60 -12.72 1.54
N ALA A 449 18.92 -12.78 1.68
CA ALA A 449 19.60 -12.49 2.93
C ALA A 449 19.48 -11.03 3.36
N SER A 450 19.42 -10.12 2.39
CA SER A 450 19.22 -8.69 2.62
C SER A 450 18.56 -8.05 1.42
N PHE A 451 17.39 -7.43 1.60
CA PHE A 451 16.70 -6.77 0.49
C PHE A 451 17.14 -5.32 0.26
N THR A 452 17.83 -4.70 1.24
CA THR A 452 18.40 -3.35 1.14
C THR A 452 19.89 -3.35 0.82
N GLU A 453 20.63 -4.40 1.19
CA GLU A 453 22.05 -4.57 0.86
C GLU A 453 22.29 -5.89 0.11
N PRO A 454 21.71 -6.12 -1.09
CA PRO A 454 21.57 -7.47 -1.63
C PRO A 454 22.86 -8.10 -2.17
N TYR A 455 23.91 -7.30 -2.40
CA TYR A 455 25.26 -7.81 -2.69
C TYR A 455 26.06 -8.18 -1.43
N LEU A 456 25.53 -7.87 -0.24
CA LEU A 456 26.16 -8.08 1.07
C LEU A 456 27.60 -7.51 1.09
N ILE A 457 27.74 -6.22 0.75
CA ILE A 457 29.05 -5.59 0.62
C ILE A 457 29.71 -5.49 1.99
N ASP A 458 30.92 -6.03 2.09
CA ASP A 458 31.76 -5.85 3.25
C ASP A 458 32.29 -4.42 3.30
N LYS A 459 31.92 -3.66 4.33
CA LYS A 459 32.27 -2.23 4.45
C LYS A 459 33.78 -2.00 4.67
N ALA A 460 34.54 -2.99 5.14
CA ALA A 460 35.97 -2.86 5.37
C ALA A 460 36.79 -3.15 4.10
N THR A 461 36.35 -4.11 3.29
CA THR A 461 37.09 -4.57 2.09
C THR A 461 36.49 -4.11 0.77
N GLY A 462 35.23 -3.64 0.77
CA GLY A 462 34.47 -3.30 -0.44
C GLY A 462 34.06 -4.51 -1.29
N GLN A 463 34.32 -5.73 -0.83
CA GLN A 463 34.00 -6.95 -1.57
C GLN A 463 32.57 -7.41 -1.30
N ALA A 464 31.90 -7.92 -2.33
CA ALA A 464 30.59 -8.54 -2.18
C ALA A 464 30.74 -9.89 -1.48
N ARG A 465 29.83 -10.18 -0.53
CA ARG A 465 29.74 -11.51 0.11
C ARG A 465 28.65 -12.39 -0.50
N TYR A 466 27.69 -11.82 -1.24
CA TYR A 466 26.68 -12.61 -1.94
C TYR A 466 27.35 -13.62 -2.90
N ARG A 467 26.90 -14.87 -2.87
CA ARG A 467 27.31 -15.93 -3.79
C ARG A 467 26.07 -16.70 -4.23
N THR A 468 26.05 -17.15 -5.49
CA THR A 468 24.98 -18.01 -6.03
C THR A 468 24.93 -19.40 -5.38
N THR A 469 25.90 -19.73 -4.53
CA THR A 469 25.95 -20.96 -3.73
C THR A 469 25.31 -20.81 -2.35
N MET A 470 24.84 -19.62 -1.98
CA MET A 470 24.15 -19.38 -0.71
C MET A 470 22.76 -20.03 -0.71
N GLU A 471 22.22 -20.29 0.48
CA GLU A 471 20.88 -20.85 0.66
C GLU A 471 19.80 -19.79 0.43
N ARG A 472 20.09 -18.50 0.69
CA ARG A 472 19.09 -17.41 0.60
C ARG A 472 18.97 -16.77 -0.77
N GLY A 473 17.75 -16.30 -1.08
CA GLY A 473 17.39 -15.76 -2.40
C GLY A 473 17.29 -16.85 -3.47
N THR A 474 16.67 -17.97 -3.09
CA THR A 474 16.60 -19.19 -3.90
C THR A 474 15.24 -19.87 -3.83
N ILE A 475 15.00 -20.76 -4.80
CA ILE A 475 13.97 -21.80 -4.71
C ILE A 475 14.69 -23.15 -4.62
N GLN A 476 14.18 -24.05 -3.77
CA GLN A 476 14.83 -25.30 -3.41
C GLN A 476 13.81 -26.46 -3.41
N PRO A 477 14.03 -27.53 -4.20
CA PRO A 477 13.33 -28.79 -4.01
C PRO A 477 13.89 -29.60 -2.83
N VAL A 478 12.98 -30.24 -2.11
CA VAL A 478 13.24 -31.36 -1.21
C VAL A 478 12.70 -32.63 -1.88
N SER A 479 13.50 -33.70 -1.91
CA SER A 479 13.11 -34.98 -2.51
C SER A 479 11.87 -35.58 -1.83
N PRO A 480 11.08 -36.44 -2.51
CA PRO A 480 9.83 -36.98 -1.96
C PRO A 480 10.00 -37.79 -0.65
N ASP A 481 11.19 -38.36 -0.45
CA ASP A 481 11.57 -39.10 0.76
C ASP A 481 12.14 -38.20 1.87
N PHE A 482 12.25 -36.90 1.61
CA PHE A 482 12.80 -35.85 2.48
C PHE A 482 14.30 -35.99 2.80
N SER A 483 15.04 -36.81 2.04
CA SER A 483 16.45 -37.09 2.32
C SER A 483 17.42 -36.08 1.69
N LYS A 484 17.00 -35.38 0.64
CA LYS A 484 17.87 -34.50 -0.16
C LYS A 484 17.22 -33.15 -0.41
N ARG A 485 18.02 -32.10 -0.31
CA ARG A 485 17.66 -30.72 -0.68
C ARG A 485 18.66 -30.16 -1.67
N GLU A 486 18.18 -29.49 -2.70
CA GLU A 486 19.00 -28.83 -3.72
C GLU A 486 18.48 -27.43 -4.02
N THR A 487 19.29 -26.60 -4.67
CA THR A 487 18.88 -25.29 -5.19
C THR A 487 18.53 -25.41 -6.66
N VAL A 488 17.31 -25.02 -7.06
CA VAL A 488 16.90 -25.03 -8.48
C VAL A 488 17.23 -23.70 -9.18
N CYS A 489 17.10 -22.57 -8.50
CA CYS A 489 17.44 -21.26 -9.05
C CYS A 489 17.90 -20.28 -7.97
N THR A 490 18.52 -19.20 -8.42
CA THR A 490 18.97 -18.07 -7.57
C THR A 490 18.34 -16.77 -8.06
N GLY A 491 18.66 -15.65 -7.44
CA GLY A 491 18.22 -14.35 -7.93
C GLY A 491 16.80 -14.00 -7.52
N ILE A 492 16.30 -14.58 -6.43
CA ILE A 492 14.93 -14.36 -5.93
C ILE A 492 14.97 -13.38 -4.76
N ARG A 493 14.04 -12.41 -4.72
CA ARG A 493 13.85 -11.58 -3.53
C ARG A 493 13.00 -12.32 -2.49
N PHE A 494 11.71 -12.41 -2.75
CA PHE A 494 10.67 -13.02 -1.92
C PHE A 494 9.63 -13.71 -2.81
N ALA A 495 9.91 -14.97 -3.17
CA ALA A 495 8.96 -15.78 -3.92
C ALA A 495 7.81 -16.28 -3.02
N VAL A 496 6.76 -15.46 -2.87
CA VAL A 496 5.67 -15.72 -1.91
C VAL A 496 4.72 -16.82 -2.39
N GLY A 497 4.21 -16.74 -3.61
CA GLY A 497 3.38 -17.77 -4.23
C GLY A 497 4.21 -18.66 -5.13
N LEU A 498 4.05 -19.99 -5.00
CA LEU A 498 4.65 -21.00 -5.88
C LEU A 498 3.55 -21.93 -6.39
N ALA A 499 3.53 -22.22 -7.69
CA ALA A 499 2.59 -23.18 -8.25
C ALA A 499 3.13 -23.85 -9.52
N PHE A 500 2.85 -25.14 -9.67
CA PHE A 500 3.03 -25.84 -10.93
C PHE A 500 1.79 -25.70 -11.80
N ASN A 501 1.98 -25.40 -13.08
CA ASN A 501 0.88 -25.42 -14.03
C ASN A 501 0.56 -26.85 -14.50
N ARG A 502 -0.48 -26.98 -15.34
CA ARG A 502 -0.90 -28.26 -15.94
C ARG A 502 0.16 -28.98 -16.79
N TYR A 503 1.22 -28.28 -17.19
CA TYR A 503 2.33 -28.84 -17.97
C TYR A 503 3.49 -29.32 -17.09
N GLY A 504 3.39 -29.16 -15.76
CA GLY A 504 4.47 -29.48 -14.82
C GLY A 504 5.58 -28.42 -14.77
N ASP A 505 5.33 -27.20 -15.27
CA ASP A 505 6.28 -26.09 -15.20
C ASP A 505 6.01 -25.24 -13.94
N LEU A 506 7.07 -24.85 -13.24
CA LEU A 506 7.00 -24.08 -11.98
C LEU A 506 6.94 -22.57 -12.25
N PHE A 507 6.03 -21.89 -11.57
CA PHE A 507 5.93 -20.43 -11.55
C PHE A 507 5.97 -19.90 -10.12
N CYS A 508 6.45 -18.67 -9.96
CA CYS A 508 6.32 -17.96 -8.70
C CYS A 508 5.98 -16.48 -8.90
N THR A 509 5.43 -15.86 -7.86
CA THR A 509 5.35 -14.41 -7.73
C THR A 509 6.54 -13.93 -6.90
N ASP A 510 7.38 -13.05 -7.44
CA ASP A 510 8.46 -12.42 -6.68
C ASP A 510 8.05 -11.00 -6.26
N GLN A 511 8.04 -10.75 -4.95
CA GLN A 511 7.47 -9.55 -4.37
C GLN A 511 8.44 -8.36 -4.48
N GLU A 512 7.96 -7.22 -4.99
CA GLU A 512 8.60 -5.90 -5.22
C GLU A 512 9.98 -5.90 -5.90
N GLY A 513 10.45 -7.03 -6.43
CA GLY A 513 11.70 -7.14 -7.17
C GLY A 513 12.88 -6.38 -6.53
N ALA A 514 13.67 -5.73 -7.36
CA ALA A 514 14.84 -4.96 -7.00
C ALA A 514 14.55 -3.50 -6.59
N THR A 515 13.41 -3.25 -5.91
CA THR A 515 12.92 -1.91 -5.50
C THR A 515 13.97 -1.01 -4.84
N TRP A 516 14.86 -1.59 -4.02
CA TRP A 516 15.81 -0.84 -3.19
C TRP A 516 17.20 -0.71 -3.80
N VAL A 517 17.38 -1.15 -5.05
CA VAL A 517 18.66 -1.02 -5.76
C VAL A 517 18.50 -0.32 -7.10
N PRO A 518 19.45 0.57 -7.47
CA PRO A 518 19.27 1.49 -8.60
C PRO A 518 19.33 0.83 -9.99
N ASN A 519 19.81 -0.41 -10.11
CA ASN A 519 20.05 -1.10 -11.39
C ASN A 519 19.16 -2.32 -11.63
N GLY A 520 18.08 -2.50 -10.85
CA GLY A 520 17.20 -3.66 -10.98
C GLY A 520 15.77 -3.31 -11.36
N ASN A 521 14.98 -4.35 -11.68
CA ASN A 521 13.55 -4.24 -11.92
C ASN A 521 12.80 -3.97 -10.60
N PRO A 522 12.17 -2.80 -10.38
CA PRO A 522 11.52 -2.49 -9.12
C PRO A 522 10.10 -3.07 -9.00
N PHE A 523 9.60 -3.77 -10.01
CA PHE A 523 8.23 -4.27 -10.03
C PHE A 523 8.11 -5.61 -9.31
N ASP A 524 6.88 -5.91 -8.90
CA ASP A 524 6.46 -7.26 -8.57
C ASP A 524 6.42 -8.11 -9.86
N GLU A 525 6.85 -9.38 -9.78
CA GLU A 525 7.11 -10.19 -10.97
C GLU A 525 6.36 -11.52 -10.94
N LEU A 526 5.82 -11.96 -12.08
CA LEU A 526 5.50 -13.37 -12.32
C LEU A 526 6.69 -14.01 -13.02
N LEU A 527 7.26 -15.07 -12.45
CA LEU A 527 8.44 -15.73 -12.99
C LEU A 527 8.12 -17.17 -13.42
N HIS A 528 8.72 -17.61 -14.53
CA HIS A 528 8.76 -19.01 -14.94
C HIS A 528 10.11 -19.60 -14.51
N ILE A 529 10.08 -20.50 -13.54
CA ILE A 529 11.29 -21.01 -12.87
C ILE A 529 11.89 -22.17 -13.64
N GLN A 530 13.17 -22.05 -13.98
CA GLN A 530 13.94 -23.04 -14.71
C GLN A 530 15.24 -23.35 -13.98
N PRO A 531 15.70 -24.62 -13.99
CA PRO A 531 16.92 -25.03 -13.31
C PRO A 531 18.16 -24.24 -13.76
N GLY A 532 18.98 -23.83 -12.79
CA GLY A 532 20.27 -23.18 -13.00
C GLY A 532 20.21 -21.70 -13.38
N ARG A 533 19.03 -21.08 -13.38
CA ARG A 533 18.84 -19.68 -13.76
C ARG A 533 18.91 -18.70 -12.57
N HIS A 534 19.08 -17.41 -12.89
CA HIS A 534 19.16 -16.30 -11.94
C HIS A 534 18.12 -15.22 -12.28
N TYR A 535 17.24 -14.87 -11.34
CA TYR A 535 16.06 -14.03 -11.61
C TYR A 535 16.22 -12.56 -11.17
N GLY A 536 17.45 -12.06 -11.10
CA GLY A 536 17.70 -10.61 -11.03
C GLY A 536 17.66 -9.98 -9.64
N PHE A 537 17.57 -10.75 -8.55
CA PHE A 537 17.78 -10.23 -7.19
C PHE A 537 18.89 -10.95 -6.39
N PRO A 538 20.04 -10.31 -6.12
CA PRO A 538 20.46 -8.99 -6.60
C PRO A 538 20.61 -8.96 -8.13
N PRO A 539 20.39 -7.80 -8.78
CA PRO A 539 20.62 -7.68 -10.22
C PRO A 539 22.08 -7.89 -10.57
N ARG A 540 22.36 -8.32 -11.80
CA ARG A 540 23.73 -8.41 -12.32
C ARG A 540 24.48 -7.10 -12.10
N HIS A 541 25.71 -7.22 -11.60
CA HIS A 541 26.58 -6.07 -11.36
C HIS A 541 27.97 -6.31 -11.95
N PRO A 542 28.55 -5.39 -12.73
CA PRO A 542 29.84 -5.58 -13.43
C PRO A 542 31.07 -5.77 -12.52
N ARG A 543 30.90 -5.75 -11.20
CA ARG A 543 31.97 -5.82 -10.19
C ARG A 543 31.62 -6.82 -9.10
N HIS A 544 30.41 -6.71 -8.57
CA HIS A 544 29.98 -7.48 -7.40
C HIS A 544 29.30 -8.80 -7.77
N LEU A 545 28.75 -8.93 -8.98
CA LEU A 545 28.10 -10.14 -9.48
C LEU A 545 28.11 -10.16 -11.04
N PRO A 546 29.28 -10.28 -11.68
CA PRO A 546 29.41 -10.11 -13.14
C PRO A 546 28.94 -11.32 -13.96
N ASP A 547 28.92 -12.50 -13.34
CA ASP A 547 28.82 -13.80 -14.02
C ASP A 547 27.40 -14.37 -14.12
N VAL A 548 26.40 -13.64 -13.63
CA VAL A 548 24.99 -14.03 -13.75
C VAL A 548 24.35 -13.40 -14.98
N ILE A 549 23.24 -13.99 -15.43
CA ILE A 549 22.31 -13.41 -16.39
C ILE A 549 20.98 -13.21 -15.66
N ASP A 550 20.47 -11.98 -15.66
CA ASP A 550 19.16 -11.69 -15.09
C ASP A 550 18.09 -12.13 -16.08
N GLU A 551 17.35 -13.18 -15.70
CA GLU A 551 16.24 -13.68 -16.50
C GLU A 551 15.05 -12.71 -16.48
N PRO A 552 14.34 -12.56 -17.61
CA PRO A 552 13.18 -11.70 -17.67
C PRO A 552 12.00 -12.29 -16.89
N SER A 553 11.18 -11.42 -16.32
CA SER A 553 9.87 -11.80 -15.82
C SER A 553 8.93 -12.18 -16.97
N MET A 554 7.94 -13.01 -16.66
CA MET A 554 6.79 -13.25 -17.54
C MET A 554 5.88 -12.04 -17.61
N PHE A 555 5.77 -11.32 -16.49
CA PHE A 555 4.97 -10.12 -16.37
C PHE A 555 5.43 -9.29 -15.16
N ASP A 556 5.51 -7.97 -15.36
CA ASP A 556 5.76 -6.98 -14.32
C ASP A 556 4.44 -6.33 -13.89
N TYR A 557 4.08 -6.46 -12.62
CA TYR A 557 2.87 -5.84 -12.09
C TYR A 557 3.13 -4.38 -11.75
N ALA A 558 2.65 -3.50 -12.63
CA ALA A 558 2.76 -2.06 -12.49
C ALA A 558 1.43 -1.42 -12.04
N PRO A 559 1.48 -0.22 -11.41
CA PRO A 559 2.70 0.49 -10.99
C PRO A 559 3.38 -0.16 -9.78
N GLN A 560 4.56 0.29 -9.35
CA GLN A 560 5.32 -0.31 -8.24
C GLN A 560 4.52 -0.44 -6.94
N HIS A 561 4.90 -1.41 -6.09
CA HIS A 561 4.24 -1.78 -4.83
C HIS A 561 2.82 -2.32 -5.04
N GLN A 562 2.72 -3.37 -5.85
CA GLN A 562 1.54 -4.23 -5.89
C GLN A 562 1.60 -5.30 -4.80
N SER A 563 2.82 -5.70 -4.39
CA SER A 563 3.11 -6.76 -3.42
C SER A 563 2.47 -8.08 -3.82
N THR A 564 2.91 -8.66 -4.95
CA THR A 564 2.33 -9.93 -5.41
C THR A 564 2.68 -11.06 -4.47
N CYS A 565 1.66 -11.85 -4.11
CA CYS A 565 1.74 -12.88 -3.10
C CYS A 565 1.14 -14.21 -3.57
N GLY A 566 -0.13 -14.49 -3.30
CA GLY A 566 -0.75 -15.76 -3.69
C GLY A 566 -0.74 -16.01 -5.20
N LEU A 567 -0.54 -17.27 -5.56
CA LEU A 567 -0.53 -17.76 -6.94
C LEU A 567 -1.23 -19.12 -6.98
N CYS A 568 -2.25 -19.24 -7.84
CA CYS A 568 -2.84 -20.53 -8.20
C CYS A 568 -3.16 -20.59 -9.70
N PHE A 569 -3.37 -21.79 -10.23
CA PHE A 569 -3.82 -21.99 -11.61
C PHE A 569 -5.30 -22.36 -11.63
N ASN A 570 -6.05 -21.79 -12.57
CA ASN A 570 -7.48 -21.99 -12.71
C ASN A 570 -7.82 -23.35 -13.33
N GLY A 571 -8.09 -24.35 -12.51
CA GLY A 571 -8.44 -25.69 -12.96
C GLY A 571 -7.94 -26.75 -12.00
N PRO A 572 -8.28 -28.02 -12.22
CA PRO A 572 -7.77 -29.10 -11.39
C PRO A 572 -6.25 -29.15 -11.49
N THR A 573 -5.58 -29.14 -10.33
CA THR A 573 -4.15 -29.40 -10.21
C THR A 573 -3.85 -30.76 -10.84
N PRO A 574 -2.83 -30.91 -11.72
CA PRO A 574 -2.54 -32.18 -12.36
C PRO A 574 -2.20 -33.25 -11.29
N VAL A 575 -3.11 -34.19 -11.07
CA VAL A 575 -2.82 -35.45 -10.39
C VAL A 575 -2.32 -36.41 -11.47
N LEU A 576 -1.02 -36.40 -11.73
CA LEU A 576 -0.41 -37.49 -12.49
C LEU A 576 -0.27 -38.69 -11.53
N PRO A 577 -0.61 -39.91 -11.97
CA PRO A 577 -0.42 -41.09 -11.13
C PRO A 577 1.06 -41.20 -10.75
N ILE A 578 1.34 -41.22 -9.44
CA ILE A 578 2.65 -41.54 -8.91
C ILE A 578 2.90 -43.01 -9.25
N HIS A 579 3.56 -43.28 -10.36
CA HIS A 579 4.08 -44.62 -10.61
C HIS A 579 5.26 -44.83 -9.66
N PRO A 580 5.29 -45.92 -8.86
CA PRO A 580 6.44 -46.24 -8.05
C PRO A 580 7.65 -46.44 -8.97
N LEU A 581 8.62 -45.53 -8.90
CA LEU A 581 9.83 -45.57 -9.70
C LEU A 581 10.63 -46.83 -9.35
N THR A 582 10.81 -47.69 -10.36
CA THR A 582 11.90 -48.67 -10.40
C THR A 582 13.18 -47.90 -10.74
N PRO A 583 14.29 -48.05 -9.99
CA PRO A 583 15.50 -47.30 -10.26
C PRO A 583 16.26 -47.90 -11.45
N SER A 584 16.31 -47.21 -12.58
CA SER A 584 17.32 -47.51 -13.61
C SER A 584 18.50 -46.56 -13.47
N LEU A 585 19.53 -47.02 -12.77
CA LEU A 585 20.87 -46.45 -12.81
C LEU A 585 21.48 -46.69 -14.20
N SER A 586 22.14 -45.67 -14.74
CA SER A 586 23.24 -45.86 -15.70
C SER A 586 24.25 -44.73 -15.50
N PRO A 587 25.50 -45.04 -15.11
CA PRO A 587 26.55 -44.04 -14.88
C PRO A 587 27.37 -43.80 -16.15
N GLY A 588 27.93 -42.59 -16.27
CA GLY A 588 28.91 -42.29 -17.30
C GLY A 588 29.42 -40.85 -17.22
N GLY A 589 30.36 -40.60 -16.29
CA GLY A 589 31.20 -39.40 -16.31
C GLY A 589 32.41 -39.58 -17.22
N GLY A 590 32.99 -38.47 -17.67
CA GLY A 590 34.28 -38.45 -18.38
C GLY A 590 34.63 -37.06 -18.93
N GLU A 591 35.60 -36.41 -18.29
CA GLU A 591 36.22 -35.13 -18.64
C GLU A 591 36.98 -35.14 -19.99
N GLY A 592 37.28 -33.94 -20.53
CA GLY A 592 38.44 -33.74 -21.42
C GLY A 592 38.28 -32.61 -22.45
N GLY A 593 38.98 -31.48 -22.25
CA GLY A 593 38.98 -30.34 -23.17
C GLY A 593 39.97 -30.42 -24.34
N ARG A 594 39.69 -29.65 -25.41
CA ARG A 594 40.61 -28.83 -26.24
C ARG A 594 39.88 -28.30 -27.50
N ARG A 595 40.15 -27.06 -27.89
CA ARG A 595 39.86 -26.41 -29.21
C ARG A 595 41.16 -26.38 -30.05
N PRO A 596 41.22 -25.82 -31.29
CA PRO A 596 40.38 -25.96 -32.49
C PRO A 596 41.22 -26.22 -33.78
N GLY A 597 40.60 -26.53 -34.93
CA GLY A 597 41.20 -26.26 -36.26
C GLY A 597 40.88 -27.26 -37.38
N GLU A 598 40.39 -26.72 -38.52
CA GLU A 598 40.43 -27.24 -39.91
C GLU A 598 39.71 -28.58 -40.19
N GLY A 599 39.03 -28.84 -41.30
CA GLY A 599 38.86 -28.17 -42.59
C GLY A 599 38.37 -29.24 -43.60
N ALA A 600 37.31 -28.91 -44.33
CA ALA A 600 36.98 -29.37 -45.69
C ALA A 600 36.75 -30.87 -46.04
N SER A 601 35.51 -31.14 -46.48
CA SER A 601 35.14 -31.55 -47.86
C SER A 601 34.53 -32.95 -48.13
N ARG A 602 33.31 -32.87 -48.72
CA ARG A 602 32.73 -33.62 -49.88
C ARG A 602 32.84 -35.15 -49.87
N GLY A 603 31.76 -35.91 -49.78
CA GLY A 603 30.67 -36.12 -50.77
C GLY A 603 30.09 -37.52 -50.48
N SER A 604 28.83 -37.90 -50.72
CA SER A 604 28.00 -37.72 -51.90
C SER A 604 26.57 -38.24 -51.63
N ARG A 605 25.62 -37.66 -52.39
CA ARG A 605 24.29 -38.14 -52.88
C ARG A 605 24.05 -39.67 -52.79
N ALA A 606 22.85 -40.23 -52.59
CA ALA A 606 21.48 -39.75 -52.66
C ALA A 606 20.48 -40.81 -52.12
N GLN A 607 19.21 -40.39 -52.02
CA GLN A 607 17.94 -41.14 -52.03
C GLN A 607 17.36 -41.64 -50.71
N GLY A 608 16.12 -41.20 -50.46
CA GLY A 608 15.28 -41.63 -49.34
C GLY A 608 14.27 -40.57 -48.96
N ALA A 609 13.30 -40.30 -49.83
CA ALA A 609 12.17 -39.43 -49.52
C ALA A 609 11.30 -40.08 -48.44
N THR A 610 11.52 -39.73 -47.18
CA THR A 610 10.59 -40.03 -46.09
C THR A 610 9.78 -38.78 -45.82
N LYS A 611 8.50 -38.83 -46.21
CA LYS A 611 7.44 -37.91 -45.78
C LYS A 611 7.60 -37.59 -44.29
N VAL A 612 8.01 -36.37 -43.97
CA VAL A 612 7.77 -35.82 -42.62
C VAL A 612 6.26 -35.64 -42.53
N ARG A 613 5.60 -36.57 -41.84
CA ARG A 613 4.19 -36.41 -41.47
C ARG A 613 4.06 -35.08 -40.74
N GLY A 614 3.13 -34.26 -41.24
CA GLY A 614 2.79 -32.99 -40.65
C GLY A 614 2.50 -33.12 -39.17
N ILE A 615 2.82 -32.04 -38.47
CA ILE A 615 2.23 -31.66 -37.20
C ILE A 615 0.72 -31.97 -37.29
N PRO A 616 0.15 -32.82 -36.42
CA PRO A 616 -1.28 -33.01 -36.42
C PRO A 616 -1.90 -31.65 -36.08
N SER A 617 -2.73 -31.11 -36.98
CA SER A 617 -3.79 -30.19 -36.57
C SER A 617 -4.55 -30.85 -35.42
N PRO A 618 -4.99 -30.10 -34.39
CA PRO A 618 -5.66 -30.68 -33.24
C PRO A 618 -6.92 -31.39 -33.74
N SER A 619 -6.85 -32.73 -33.78
CA SER A 619 -7.99 -33.57 -34.10
C SER A 619 -9.03 -33.35 -33.02
N ALA A 620 -10.26 -33.07 -33.44
CA ALA A 620 -11.45 -33.11 -32.60
C ALA A 620 -11.45 -34.39 -31.76
N GLY A 621 -11.09 -34.30 -30.49
CA GLY A 621 -10.83 -35.48 -29.65
C GLY A 621 -10.06 -35.24 -28.35
N GLU A 622 -9.43 -34.09 -28.13
CA GLU A 622 -9.05 -33.70 -26.76
C GLU A 622 -10.34 -33.47 -25.97
N LYS A 623 -10.66 -34.37 -25.03
CA LYS A 623 -11.58 -34.06 -23.94
C LYS A 623 -10.99 -32.86 -23.21
N VAL A 624 -11.51 -31.67 -23.50
CA VAL A 624 -11.25 -30.45 -22.71
C VAL A 624 -11.62 -30.79 -21.28
N ALA A 625 -10.62 -30.89 -20.41
CA ALA A 625 -10.83 -31.05 -18.99
C ALA A 625 -11.51 -29.78 -18.45
N GLY A 626 -12.66 -29.97 -17.80
CA GLY A 626 -13.37 -28.94 -17.04
C GLY A 626 -14.38 -28.14 -17.85
N ARG A 627 -15.65 -28.51 -17.81
CA ARG A 627 -16.74 -27.55 -18.07
C ARG A 627 -16.80 -26.53 -16.91
N PRO A 628 -17.27 -25.29 -17.13
CA PRO A 628 -17.54 -24.36 -16.02
C PRO A 628 -18.45 -25.02 -14.97
N GLY A 629 -17.96 -25.15 -13.73
CA GLY A 629 -18.61 -25.93 -12.67
C GLY A 629 -17.94 -27.26 -12.31
N GLU A 630 -16.89 -27.68 -13.02
CA GLU A 630 -16.06 -28.87 -12.71
C GLU A 630 -14.65 -28.44 -12.26
N GLY A 631 -14.56 -27.59 -11.23
CA GLY A 631 -13.27 -27.08 -10.72
C GLY A 631 -12.58 -26.04 -11.61
N VAL A 632 -13.32 -25.36 -12.50
CA VAL A 632 -12.85 -24.23 -13.31
C VAL A 632 -13.65 -22.99 -12.96
N PHE A 633 -12.95 -21.91 -12.61
CA PHE A 633 -13.51 -20.60 -12.29
C PHE A 633 -13.74 -19.74 -13.55
N GLY A 634 -14.94 -19.17 -13.65
CA GLY A 634 -15.32 -18.27 -14.75
C GLY A 634 -15.58 -18.97 -16.10
N PRO A 635 -15.53 -18.22 -17.21
CA PRO A 635 -15.65 -18.76 -18.56
C PRO A 635 -14.65 -19.88 -18.86
N ALA A 636 -15.06 -20.89 -19.64
CA ALA A 636 -14.23 -22.05 -19.97
C ALA A 636 -12.87 -21.68 -20.60
N THR A 637 -12.79 -20.55 -21.29
CA THR A 637 -11.55 -20.03 -21.91
C THR A 637 -10.49 -19.55 -20.90
N TRP A 638 -10.85 -19.42 -19.63
CA TRP A 638 -9.93 -19.06 -18.53
C TRP A 638 -9.29 -20.29 -17.89
N ALA A 639 -9.67 -21.51 -18.30
CA ALA A 639 -9.07 -22.73 -17.78
C ALA A 639 -7.55 -22.73 -18.05
N GLY A 640 -6.77 -22.99 -17.00
CA GLY A 640 -5.32 -22.98 -16.99
C GLY A 640 -4.68 -21.60 -16.82
N ASP A 641 -5.46 -20.51 -16.75
CA ASP A 641 -4.91 -19.17 -16.47
C ASP A 641 -4.40 -19.11 -15.02
N ALA A 642 -3.33 -18.36 -14.78
CA ALA A 642 -2.86 -18.06 -13.43
C ALA A 642 -3.75 -17.00 -12.77
N ILE A 643 -4.00 -17.14 -11.47
CA ILE A 643 -4.65 -16.14 -10.63
C ILE A 643 -3.63 -15.68 -9.61
N VAL A 644 -3.39 -14.37 -9.57
CA VAL A 644 -2.35 -13.75 -8.75
C VAL A 644 -2.95 -12.70 -7.82
N ALA A 645 -2.60 -12.77 -6.54
CA ALA A 645 -2.99 -11.79 -5.53
C ALA A 645 -1.97 -10.67 -5.39
N GLY A 646 -2.45 -9.45 -5.14
CA GLY A 646 -1.66 -8.25 -4.84
C GLY A 646 -2.04 -7.69 -3.48
N TYR A 647 -1.16 -7.90 -2.52
CA TYR A 647 -1.41 -7.64 -1.11
C TYR A 647 -1.66 -6.17 -0.82
N SER A 648 -0.68 -5.31 -1.11
CA SER A 648 -0.62 -3.93 -0.64
C SER A 648 -1.69 -3.01 -1.24
N ARG A 649 -2.31 -3.42 -2.36
CA ARG A 649 -3.35 -2.63 -3.06
C ARG A 649 -4.67 -3.37 -3.22
N GLY A 650 -4.80 -4.55 -2.62
CA GLY A 650 -6.03 -5.35 -2.67
C GLY A 650 -6.43 -5.71 -4.10
N LYS A 651 -5.61 -6.50 -4.81
CA LYS A 651 -5.88 -6.84 -6.21
C LYS A 651 -5.86 -8.34 -6.46
N LEU A 652 -6.64 -8.72 -7.47
CA LEU A 652 -6.55 -10.03 -8.13
C LEU A 652 -6.33 -9.82 -9.62
N TRP A 653 -5.35 -10.51 -10.18
CA TRP A 653 -5.12 -10.58 -11.61
C TRP A 653 -5.39 -11.97 -12.14
N ARG A 654 -5.83 -12.02 -13.40
CA ARG A 654 -5.88 -13.24 -14.22
C ARG A 654 -4.84 -13.12 -15.33
N THR A 655 -3.92 -14.07 -15.38
CA THR A 655 -2.82 -14.09 -16.35
C THR A 655 -2.93 -15.31 -17.25
N LYS A 656 -3.22 -15.05 -18.53
CA LYS A 656 -3.22 -16.09 -19.55
C LYS A 656 -1.80 -16.40 -19.97
N LEU A 657 -1.43 -17.67 -19.91
CA LEU A 657 -0.10 -18.15 -20.28
C LEU A 657 -0.20 -19.10 -21.47
N VAL A 658 0.45 -18.74 -22.57
CA VAL A 658 0.52 -19.58 -23.78
C VAL A 658 1.93 -20.14 -23.91
N LYS A 659 2.07 -21.46 -23.86
CA LYS A 659 3.34 -22.15 -24.07
C LYS A 659 3.74 -22.06 -25.55
N THR A 660 4.98 -21.71 -25.80
CA THR A 660 5.62 -21.62 -27.12
C THR A 660 6.92 -22.41 -27.13
N THR A 661 7.57 -22.54 -28.27
CA THR A 661 8.91 -23.16 -28.35
C THR A 661 9.99 -22.34 -27.63
N ALA A 662 9.77 -21.04 -27.41
CA ALA A 662 10.72 -20.14 -26.76
C ALA A 662 10.47 -19.95 -25.25
N GLY A 663 9.45 -20.60 -24.68
CA GLY A 663 9.01 -20.37 -23.30
C GLY A 663 7.51 -20.06 -23.27
N TYR A 664 7.12 -19.02 -22.56
CA TYR A 664 5.72 -18.60 -22.45
C TYR A 664 5.50 -17.20 -23.01
N VAL A 665 4.25 -16.90 -23.37
CA VAL A 665 3.77 -15.53 -23.57
C VAL A 665 2.64 -15.29 -22.57
N ALA A 666 2.76 -14.21 -21.80
CA ALA A 666 1.78 -13.84 -20.77
C ALA A 666 0.90 -12.69 -21.23
N GLN A 667 -0.38 -12.74 -20.87
CA GLN A 667 -1.30 -11.60 -20.97
C GLN A 667 -2.13 -11.50 -19.68
N THR A 668 -1.86 -10.45 -18.91
CA THR A 668 -2.47 -10.21 -17.61
C THR A 668 -3.64 -9.23 -17.69
N HIS A 669 -4.71 -9.51 -16.97
CA HIS A 669 -5.87 -8.64 -16.80
C HIS A 669 -6.18 -8.47 -15.32
N LEU A 670 -6.54 -7.25 -14.89
CA LEU A 670 -7.09 -7.05 -13.55
C LEU A 670 -8.46 -7.73 -13.48
N LEU A 671 -8.59 -8.71 -12.59
CA LEU A 671 -9.83 -9.45 -12.36
C LEU A 671 -10.72 -8.71 -11.37
N ALA A 672 -10.14 -8.29 -10.23
CA ALA A 672 -10.87 -7.62 -9.17
C ALA A 672 -10.00 -6.70 -8.33
N THR A 673 -10.65 -5.73 -7.68
CA THR A 673 -10.08 -4.92 -6.59
C THR A 673 -10.88 -5.18 -5.32
N LEU A 674 -10.18 -5.40 -4.21
CA LEU A 674 -10.73 -5.67 -2.89
C LEU A 674 -10.34 -4.54 -1.93
N GLN A 675 -11.27 -4.12 -1.08
CA GLN A 675 -11.01 -3.09 -0.05
C GLN A 675 -10.38 -3.69 1.20
N ALA A 676 -9.48 -4.66 0.99
CA ALA A 676 -8.74 -5.41 1.99
C ALA A 676 -7.43 -5.96 1.38
N LEU A 677 -6.45 -6.30 2.20
CA LEU A 677 -5.15 -6.78 1.72
C LEU A 677 -5.30 -8.19 1.18
N THR A 678 -5.18 -8.37 -0.13
CA THR A 678 -5.49 -9.65 -0.81
C THR A 678 -4.28 -10.58 -0.74
N VAL A 679 -4.43 -11.77 -0.14
CA VAL A 679 -3.28 -12.60 0.22
C VAL A 679 -3.13 -13.81 -0.68
N ASP A 680 -4.19 -14.59 -0.82
CA ASP A 680 -4.16 -15.85 -1.56
C ASP A 680 -5.55 -16.18 -2.09
N ALA A 681 -5.60 -17.03 -3.11
CA ALA A 681 -6.85 -17.48 -3.68
C ALA A 681 -6.76 -18.93 -4.14
N CYS A 682 -7.89 -19.65 -4.12
CA CYS A 682 -7.99 -20.98 -4.70
C CYS A 682 -9.35 -21.21 -5.36
N VAL A 683 -9.38 -22.10 -6.36
CA VAL A 683 -10.61 -22.49 -7.04
C VAL A 683 -11.29 -23.61 -6.24
N SER A 684 -12.58 -23.43 -5.96
CA SER A 684 -13.41 -24.44 -5.30
C SER A 684 -13.74 -25.58 -6.26
N PRO A 685 -14.10 -26.78 -5.75
CA PRO A 685 -14.59 -27.87 -6.59
C PRO A 685 -15.79 -27.47 -7.46
N ARG A 686 -16.59 -26.49 -7.02
CA ARG A 686 -17.74 -25.94 -7.76
C ARG A 686 -17.35 -24.92 -8.83
N GLY A 687 -16.08 -24.53 -8.94
CA GLY A 687 -15.63 -23.50 -9.86
C GLY A 687 -15.86 -22.08 -9.35
N ASP A 688 -15.91 -21.87 -8.04
CA ASP A 688 -15.87 -20.54 -7.42
C ASP A 688 -14.42 -20.16 -7.08
N LEU A 689 -14.13 -18.87 -6.93
CA LEU A 689 -12.84 -18.43 -6.41
C LEU A 689 -13.00 -18.03 -4.95
N ILE A 690 -12.28 -18.71 -4.05
CA ILE A 690 -12.17 -18.32 -2.64
C ILE A 690 -10.92 -17.47 -2.47
N VAL A 691 -11.07 -16.30 -1.86
CA VAL A 691 -10.01 -15.30 -1.73
C VAL A 691 -9.82 -14.98 -0.25
N ALA A 692 -8.59 -15.15 0.24
CA ALA A 692 -8.20 -14.76 1.59
C ALA A 692 -7.71 -13.30 1.61
N THR A 693 -8.15 -12.56 2.63
CA THR A 693 -7.76 -11.17 2.84
C THR A 693 -7.35 -10.91 4.29
N HIS A 694 -6.36 -10.04 4.48
CA HIS A 694 -5.97 -9.52 5.78
C HIS A 694 -6.62 -8.16 6.07
N SER A 695 -6.79 -7.88 7.36
CA SER A 695 -7.06 -6.52 7.84
C SER A 695 -5.76 -5.72 8.05
N GLY A 696 -5.90 -4.42 8.30
CA GLY A 696 -4.81 -3.50 8.61
C GLY A 696 -4.40 -2.62 7.43
N LEU A 697 -3.29 -1.92 7.61
CA LEU A 697 -2.75 -0.99 6.61
C LEU A 697 -1.90 -1.74 5.55
N PRO A 698 -1.74 -1.16 4.35
CA PRO A 698 -0.86 -1.67 3.30
C PRO A 698 0.53 -2.12 3.79
N ASP A 699 1.13 -3.07 3.05
CA ASP A 699 2.44 -3.70 3.28
C ASP A 699 2.49 -4.75 4.41
N TRP A 700 2.01 -4.43 5.60
CA TRP A 700 2.19 -5.30 6.78
C TRP A 700 0.89 -5.90 7.32
N GLY A 701 -0.25 -5.24 7.07
CA GLY A 701 -1.52 -5.60 7.70
C GLY A 701 -1.49 -5.48 9.22
N SER A 702 -2.45 -6.14 9.87
CA SER A 702 -2.64 -6.15 11.32
C SER A 702 -1.89 -7.28 12.04
N GLY A 703 -1.06 -8.04 11.34
CA GLY A 703 -0.26 -9.14 11.89
C GLY A 703 -1.07 -10.42 12.17
N PRO A 704 -0.46 -11.41 12.85
CA PRO A 704 -1.04 -12.75 13.03
C PRO A 704 -2.38 -12.79 13.78
N THR A 705 -2.61 -11.87 14.72
CA THR A 705 -3.83 -11.79 15.53
C THR A 705 -4.90 -10.89 14.92
N GLY A 706 -4.61 -10.28 13.76
CA GLY A 706 -5.57 -9.48 13.02
C GLY A 706 -6.74 -10.33 12.54
N ARG A 707 -7.91 -9.70 12.34
CA ARG A 707 -9.10 -10.38 11.83
C ARG A 707 -9.07 -10.40 10.29
N GLY A 708 -9.00 -11.59 9.71
CA GLY A 708 -9.02 -11.78 8.27
C GLY A 708 -10.44 -11.98 7.76
N LYS A 709 -10.62 -11.95 6.44
CA LYS A 709 -11.88 -12.31 5.78
C LYS A 709 -11.64 -13.25 4.61
N LEU A 710 -12.58 -14.15 4.39
CA LEU A 710 -12.63 -15.01 3.21
C LEU A 710 -13.79 -14.56 2.33
N TRP A 711 -13.57 -14.50 1.01
CA TRP A 711 -14.56 -14.07 0.03
C TRP A 711 -14.76 -15.15 -1.02
N ARG A 712 -16.01 -15.44 -1.36
CA ARG A 712 -16.38 -16.23 -2.54
C ARG A 712 -16.70 -15.29 -3.69
N ILE A 713 -16.01 -15.46 -4.82
CA ILE A 713 -16.37 -14.86 -6.10
C ILE A 713 -17.00 -15.95 -6.98
N HIS A 714 -18.23 -15.73 -7.41
CA HIS A 714 -19.06 -16.70 -8.14
C HIS A 714 -19.39 -16.20 -9.55
N TYR A 715 -19.31 -17.06 -10.56
CA TYR A 715 -19.74 -16.75 -11.93
C TYR A 715 -21.23 -17.09 -12.11
N GLU A 716 -22.06 -16.11 -11.75
CA GLU A 716 -23.52 -16.24 -11.59
C GLU A 716 -24.24 -16.14 -12.94
N ASP A 717 -24.05 -15.05 -13.67
CA ASP A 717 -24.67 -14.84 -14.99
C ASP A 717 -23.72 -15.32 -16.09
N ARG A 718 -23.91 -16.59 -16.48
CA ARG A 718 -23.09 -17.27 -17.49
C ARG A 718 -23.41 -16.86 -18.93
N GLU A 719 -24.52 -16.16 -19.14
CA GLU A 719 -24.95 -15.68 -20.46
C GLU A 719 -24.48 -14.26 -20.74
N ALA A 720 -24.04 -13.52 -19.71
CA ALA A 720 -23.39 -12.22 -19.87
C ALA A 720 -22.22 -12.31 -20.88
N PRO A 721 -22.19 -11.47 -21.94
CA PRO A 721 -21.09 -11.46 -22.91
C PRO A 721 -19.75 -11.15 -22.25
N GLN A 722 -18.75 -11.96 -22.53
CA GLN A 722 -17.41 -11.83 -21.94
C GLN A 722 -16.44 -11.20 -22.94
N PRO A 723 -15.66 -10.18 -22.53
CA PRO A 723 -14.57 -9.69 -23.37
C PRO A 723 -13.49 -10.76 -23.50
N VAL A 724 -13.14 -11.11 -24.73
CA VAL A 724 -12.14 -12.14 -25.06
C VAL A 724 -10.76 -11.51 -25.26
N THR A 725 -10.71 -10.40 -25.99
CA THR A 725 -9.47 -9.68 -26.25
C THR A 725 -9.77 -8.24 -26.63
N ALA A 726 -8.87 -7.33 -26.25
CA ALA A 726 -8.89 -5.93 -26.62
C ALA A 726 -7.54 -5.58 -27.27
N TRP A 727 -7.58 -4.89 -28.40
CA TRP A 727 -6.37 -4.51 -29.13
C TRP A 727 -6.56 -3.21 -29.90
N ASN A 728 -5.47 -2.47 -30.09
CA ASN A 728 -5.46 -1.30 -30.96
C ASN A 728 -5.42 -1.78 -32.42
N ALA A 729 -6.51 -1.57 -33.16
CA ALA A 729 -6.55 -1.84 -34.60
C ALA A 729 -5.83 -0.74 -35.41
N SER A 730 -5.74 0.46 -34.83
CA SER A 730 -4.93 1.59 -35.30
C SER A 730 -4.56 2.49 -34.12
N PRO A 731 -3.72 3.54 -34.29
CA PRO A 731 -3.43 4.50 -33.22
C PRO A 731 -4.64 5.21 -32.63
N THR A 732 -5.78 5.20 -33.33
CA THR A 732 -7.02 5.89 -32.94
C THR A 732 -8.22 4.96 -32.79
N GLU A 733 -8.04 3.64 -32.93
CA GLU A 733 -9.13 2.66 -32.89
C GLU A 733 -8.77 1.49 -31.95
N LEU A 734 -9.52 1.37 -30.85
CA LEU A 734 -9.52 0.22 -29.96
C LEU A 734 -10.66 -0.72 -30.36
N ARG A 735 -10.36 -2.01 -30.54
CA ARG A 735 -11.37 -3.05 -30.75
C ARG A 735 -11.42 -3.98 -29.56
N ILE A 736 -12.64 -4.38 -29.20
CA ILE A 736 -12.90 -5.38 -28.16
C ILE A 736 -13.75 -6.47 -28.80
N ALA A 737 -13.26 -7.71 -28.76
CA ALA A 737 -14.03 -8.86 -29.19
C ALA A 737 -14.70 -9.50 -27.98
N PHE A 738 -15.96 -9.91 -28.16
CA PHE A 738 -16.74 -10.62 -27.17
C PHE A 738 -17.03 -12.05 -27.64
N ASP A 739 -17.21 -12.96 -26.69
CA ASP A 739 -17.49 -14.37 -26.98
C ASP A 739 -18.94 -14.63 -27.42
N ARG A 740 -19.81 -13.65 -27.20
CA ARG A 740 -21.25 -13.68 -27.49
C ARG A 740 -21.71 -12.35 -28.12
N PRO A 741 -22.86 -12.35 -28.82
CA PRO A 741 -23.49 -11.11 -29.28
C PRO A 741 -23.75 -10.14 -28.12
N LEU A 742 -23.54 -8.85 -28.38
CA LEU A 742 -23.87 -7.77 -27.46
C LEU A 742 -25.29 -7.27 -27.70
N ASP A 743 -25.96 -6.83 -26.65
CA ASP A 743 -27.20 -6.05 -26.79
C ASP A 743 -26.85 -4.64 -27.32
N VAL A 744 -27.18 -4.39 -28.58
CA VAL A 744 -26.86 -3.14 -29.27
C VAL A 744 -27.62 -1.96 -28.66
N GLU A 745 -28.83 -2.17 -28.13
CA GLU A 745 -29.60 -1.10 -27.49
C GLU A 745 -28.94 -0.67 -26.17
N ALA A 746 -28.40 -1.60 -25.39
CA ALA A 746 -27.63 -1.30 -24.19
C ALA A 746 -26.36 -0.47 -24.48
N LEU A 747 -25.80 -0.62 -25.68
CA LEU A 747 -24.60 0.11 -26.13
C LEU A 747 -24.90 1.47 -26.78
N LYS A 748 -26.18 1.85 -26.90
CA LYS A 748 -26.55 3.13 -27.51
C LYS A 748 -25.87 4.31 -26.81
N ASP A 749 -25.27 5.19 -27.60
CA ASP A 749 -24.49 6.36 -27.13
C ASP A 749 -23.29 5.99 -26.24
N LEU A 750 -22.67 4.81 -26.44
CA LEU A 750 -21.52 4.38 -25.63
C LEU A 750 -20.40 5.41 -25.64
N SER A 751 -20.07 6.01 -26.79
CA SER A 751 -19.06 7.08 -26.89
C SER A 751 -19.33 8.27 -25.98
N LYS A 752 -20.60 8.58 -25.68
CA LYS A 752 -20.99 9.67 -24.77
C LYS A 752 -21.01 9.26 -23.29
N LYS A 753 -21.11 7.96 -23.01
CA LYS A 753 -21.23 7.39 -21.65
C LYS A 753 -19.91 6.85 -21.12
N ALA A 754 -19.05 6.36 -22.01
CA ALA A 754 -17.75 5.79 -21.67
C ALA A 754 -16.71 6.90 -21.51
N ARG A 755 -15.85 6.73 -20.51
CA ARG A 755 -14.72 7.62 -20.24
C ARG A 755 -13.44 6.82 -20.39
N VAL A 756 -12.52 7.33 -21.20
CA VAL A 756 -11.17 6.78 -21.32
C VAL A 756 -10.19 7.80 -20.76
N GLU A 757 -9.32 7.32 -19.88
CA GLU A 757 -8.22 8.10 -19.33
C GLU A 757 -6.89 7.54 -19.84
N SER A 758 -5.89 8.41 -19.93
CA SER A 758 -4.53 8.01 -20.24
C SER A 758 -3.54 8.75 -19.36
N GLY A 759 -2.42 8.10 -19.07
CA GLY A 759 -1.35 8.62 -18.24
C GLY A 759 -0.40 7.48 -17.90
N ARG A 760 0.80 7.80 -17.41
CA ARG A 760 1.85 6.80 -17.18
C ARG A 760 1.46 5.70 -16.20
N TYR A 761 0.67 6.06 -15.18
CA TYR A 761 0.23 5.15 -14.11
C TYR A 761 -1.30 5.01 -14.06
N VAL A 762 -1.98 5.35 -15.15
CA VAL A 762 -3.41 5.06 -15.32
C VAL A 762 -3.53 3.59 -15.66
N VAL A 763 -4.22 2.83 -14.80
CA VAL A 763 -4.50 1.41 -15.03
C VAL A 763 -5.98 1.12 -14.81
N ALA A 764 -6.48 0.05 -15.43
CA ALA A 764 -7.86 -0.37 -15.22
C ALA A 764 -8.13 -0.56 -13.72
N GLY A 765 -9.27 -0.07 -13.25
CA GLY A 765 -9.72 -0.26 -11.87
C GLY A 765 -9.01 0.59 -10.80
N ASP A 766 -8.02 1.42 -11.13
CA ASP A 766 -7.25 2.19 -10.15
C ASP A 766 -8.09 3.11 -9.25
N ARG A 767 -9.18 3.68 -9.80
CA ARG A 767 -10.18 4.47 -9.06
C ARG A 767 -10.91 3.67 -7.96
N PHE A 768 -10.91 2.35 -8.01
CA PHE A 768 -11.52 1.49 -6.99
C PHE A 768 -10.54 1.08 -5.89
N GLU A 769 -9.25 1.41 -6.01
CA GLU A 769 -8.26 1.15 -4.96
C GLU A 769 -8.46 2.12 -3.79
N THR A 770 -8.76 1.60 -2.60
CA THR A 770 -8.72 2.36 -1.34
C THR A 770 -7.44 2.14 -0.53
N LEU A 771 -6.67 1.11 -0.86
CA LEU A 771 -5.44 0.72 -0.17
C LEU A 771 -4.22 1.08 -1.02
N ARG A 772 -3.32 1.90 -0.47
CA ARG A 772 -2.05 2.27 -1.12
C ARG A 772 -0.90 2.41 -0.11
N PRO A 773 0.27 1.82 -0.39
CA PRO A 773 1.47 2.00 0.43
C PRO A 773 1.90 3.44 0.59
N GLY A 774 2.50 3.74 1.73
CA GLY A 774 2.91 5.09 2.11
C GLY A 774 4.24 5.58 1.52
N TYR A 775 4.71 4.98 0.43
CA TYR A 775 6.02 5.27 -0.17
C TYR A 775 6.00 6.46 -1.13
N GLN A 776 7.10 7.23 -1.19
CA GLN A 776 7.22 8.39 -2.07
C GLN A 776 6.89 8.06 -3.53
N VAL A 777 7.37 6.91 -4.03
CA VAL A 777 7.11 6.48 -5.41
C VAL A 777 5.62 6.25 -5.69
N VAL A 778 4.83 5.84 -4.69
CA VAL A 778 3.37 5.70 -4.84
C VAL A 778 2.70 7.06 -4.91
N TYR A 779 3.19 8.05 -4.15
CA TYR A 779 2.71 9.43 -4.27
C TYR A 779 3.07 10.02 -5.63
N ASP A 780 4.29 9.81 -6.11
CA ASP A 780 4.72 10.26 -7.44
C ASP A 780 3.86 9.64 -8.56
N GLN A 781 3.44 8.38 -8.39
CA GLN A 781 2.51 7.73 -9.31
C GLN A 781 1.14 8.42 -9.34
N LEU A 782 0.61 8.80 -8.18
CA LEU A 782 -0.70 9.46 -8.05
C LEU A 782 -0.68 10.91 -8.53
N ALA A 783 0.43 11.61 -8.30
CA ALA A 783 0.64 12.99 -8.75
C ALA A 783 0.94 13.07 -10.25
N THR A 784 1.17 11.94 -10.93
CA THR A 784 1.41 11.94 -12.36
C THR A 784 0.15 12.29 -13.15
N ALA A 785 0.28 13.27 -14.03
CA ALA A 785 -0.79 13.79 -14.88
C ALA A 785 -1.61 12.70 -15.59
N ARG A 786 -2.93 12.89 -15.58
CA ARG A 786 -3.93 12.09 -16.28
C ARG A 786 -4.65 12.94 -17.29
N TYR A 787 -5.09 12.35 -18.40
CA TYR A 787 -5.76 13.08 -19.47
C TYR A 787 -7.02 12.35 -19.91
N ALA A 788 -8.10 13.10 -20.09
CA ALA A 788 -9.28 12.61 -20.79
C ALA A 788 -8.93 12.26 -22.24
N ARG A 789 -9.50 11.16 -22.73
CA ARG A 789 -9.51 10.82 -24.15
C ARG A 789 -10.96 10.79 -24.60
N GLU A 790 -11.29 11.72 -25.49
CA GLU A 790 -12.61 11.80 -26.10
C GLU A 790 -12.80 10.61 -27.04
N LEU A 791 -13.94 9.92 -26.89
CA LEU A 791 -14.37 8.89 -27.80
C LEU A 791 -15.18 9.54 -28.92
N CYS A 792 -14.60 9.65 -30.11
CA CYS A 792 -15.23 10.31 -31.25
C CYS A 792 -16.37 9.47 -31.88
N GLY A 793 -16.45 8.17 -31.59
CA GLY A 793 -17.48 7.30 -32.09
C GLY A 793 -17.35 5.87 -31.58
N ASP A 794 -18.44 5.11 -31.69
CA ASP A 794 -18.53 3.70 -31.36
C ASP A 794 -19.28 2.96 -32.48
N ALA A 795 -18.91 1.69 -32.69
CA ALA A 795 -19.54 0.83 -33.68
C ALA A 795 -19.51 -0.63 -33.22
N ALA A 796 -20.62 -1.34 -33.43
CA ALA A 796 -20.71 -2.78 -33.20
C ALA A 796 -20.76 -3.51 -34.55
N PHE A 797 -19.92 -4.54 -34.70
CA PHE A 797 -19.86 -5.35 -35.91
C PHE A 797 -20.16 -6.81 -35.58
N CYS A 798 -21.00 -7.46 -36.39
CA CYS A 798 -21.13 -8.90 -36.34
C CYS A 798 -20.00 -9.53 -37.18
N SER A 799 -19.17 -10.37 -36.56
CA SER A 799 -18.20 -11.17 -37.32
C SER A 799 -18.95 -12.26 -38.08
N ARG A 800 -19.27 -12.03 -39.35
CA ARG A 800 -19.66 -13.14 -40.23
C ARG A 800 -18.43 -14.05 -40.35
N ARG A 801 -18.45 -15.23 -39.73
CA ARG A 801 -17.51 -16.30 -40.09
C ARG A 801 -17.64 -16.52 -41.59
N ARG A 802 -16.68 -16.06 -42.39
CA ARG A 802 -16.46 -16.66 -43.71
C ARG A 802 -16.05 -18.11 -43.42
N LYS A 803 -16.91 -19.06 -43.77
CA LYS A 803 -16.46 -20.43 -44.03
C LYS A 803 -15.53 -20.35 -45.25
N GLU A 804 -14.24 -20.10 -45.04
CA GLU A 804 -13.23 -20.43 -46.03
C GLU A 804 -12.95 -21.93 -45.90
N ALA A 805 -13.86 -22.70 -46.50
CA ALA A 805 -13.65 -24.07 -46.90
C ALA A 805 -14.15 -24.16 -48.34
N ASP A 806 -13.38 -23.58 -49.26
CA ASP A 806 -13.36 -23.93 -50.68
C ASP A 806 -12.17 -23.22 -51.34
N ILE A 807 -11.00 -23.87 -51.26
CA ILE A 807 -9.99 -23.72 -52.31
C ILE A 807 -10.41 -24.70 -53.41
N GLY A 808 -11.43 -24.30 -54.16
CA GLY A 808 -11.82 -24.91 -55.42
C GLY A 808 -11.45 -23.95 -56.53
N HIS A 809 -10.60 -24.39 -57.46
CA HIS A 809 -10.30 -23.70 -58.71
C HIS A 809 -11.57 -23.12 -59.36
N ASP A 810 -11.57 -21.82 -59.67
CA ASP A 810 -12.04 -21.41 -60.99
C ASP A 810 -11.38 -20.13 -61.49
N LYS A 811 -10.98 -20.18 -62.76
CA LYS A 811 -10.50 -19.08 -63.57
C LYS A 811 -11.73 -18.44 -64.22
N SER A 812 -11.90 -17.12 -64.10
CA SER A 812 -12.25 -16.20 -65.21
C SER A 812 -13.07 -14.97 -64.79
N ALA A 813 -12.63 -13.83 -65.36
CA ALA A 813 -13.43 -12.77 -65.96
C ALA A 813 -14.48 -11.95 -65.15
N SER A 814 -14.08 -10.69 -64.90
CA SER A 814 -14.81 -9.45 -65.25
C SER A 814 -16.24 -9.18 -64.74
N ARG A 815 -16.38 -8.20 -63.82
CA ARG A 815 -17.09 -6.91 -63.97
C ARG A 815 -17.45 -6.30 -62.60
N PRO A 816 -17.44 -4.96 -62.45
CA PRO A 816 -17.84 -4.29 -61.21
C PRO A 816 -19.36 -4.09 -61.18
N ARG A 817 -20.02 -4.49 -60.09
CA ARG A 817 -21.38 -4.01 -59.77
C ARG A 817 -21.40 -3.30 -58.44
N ARG A 818 -21.92 -2.07 -58.53
CA ARG A 818 -22.12 -1.02 -57.52
C ARG A 818 -22.70 -1.53 -56.20
N LEU A 819 -22.15 -1.00 -55.11
CA LEU A 819 -22.82 -0.92 -53.80
C LEU A 819 -24.16 -0.17 -53.94
N ARG A 820 -25.23 -0.75 -53.40
CA ARG A 820 -26.29 0.02 -52.74
C ARG A 820 -26.00 -0.02 -51.24
N ARG A 821 -26.10 1.15 -50.62
CA ARG A 821 -26.17 1.35 -49.17
C ARG A 821 -27.34 0.54 -48.61
N ASP A 822 -27.10 -0.17 -47.52
CA ASP A 822 -27.69 0.08 -46.19
C ASP A 822 -26.82 -0.60 -45.11
#